data_AF-A0A812NY75-F1
#
_entry.id   AF-A0A812NY75-F1
#
_cell.length_a   1.000
_cell.length_b   1.000
_cell.length_c   1.000
_cell.angle_alpha   90.00
_cell.angle_beta   90.00
_cell.angle_gamma   90.00
#
_symmetry.space_group_name_H-M   'P 1'
#
loop_
_entity.id
_entity.type
_entity.pdbx_description
1 polymer ?
#
loop_
_entity_poly.entity_id
_entity_poly.type
_entity_poly.pdbx_seq_one_letter_code
_entity_poly.pdbx_strand_id
1 'polypeptide(L)'
;MTSQRTRDRLVARLREKGIVNERVLAQIAAVPRHLFVDEALSHRAYEDTALPIGHGQTISQPFVVALMTQVLLEVGPHKVLEVGTGCGYQTAILAQLCRQVFTIERIEALVPRAKQRLQRLGIRNVVAKFGDGYKGWDAHGPFDGIIVTAAPSEVPPELLAQLADGGRMVLPVGGDAGQELRVIDKRDGVITERVLDRVRFVPLLSGITAEQAKTPLSLFSIVWRGLLMGLAEVVPGVSGGTMAFITGIYHELVRSLASFGPSSLRLLTQPLAFAQQHNLRFLCALAGGMLVGVLLFAQLMSFLLAHFQPVVWGFFSGVIAMSVVIIGRARAPVTLLSYGVVGLVCGIALLWLPTTNTVAQVTADKWLSPAEYTIAHGTSSYVLITAALKLLLAVSMGLILSGCLSPGKPLIAERSPAYTSGPYGSGDSLQKSYVVQKGDTLYSIAWRFELDYKGLARANGVRAPYRIVPGQKLSLVTQLAPSARVRTPVAPPPAAAATKPKPSTRKPPATRQPDAAATVELARTWSWPLEIKPYAEFGGNNKGLDYRLGDDLRRRMTVRSTNAGEVVYAGNGIGGFERLVIVKHSASLLSAYSFDGTLRVDEKQNIKAGRELADIKNRGRSKQSLHFELRKDGQPINPRQFLR
;
A
#
# COMPACT_ATOMS: atom_id res chain seq x y z
N MET A 1 12.46 8.98 4.79
CA MET A 1 12.27 9.81 6.00
C MET A 1 12.46 8.98 7.28
N THR A 2 13.49 8.11 7.34
CA THR A 2 13.74 7.21 8.48
C THR A 2 15.06 7.49 9.20
N SER A 3 15.78 8.53 8.76
CA SER A 3 17.08 8.96 9.30
C SER A 3 16.99 9.39 10.75
N GLN A 4 18.11 9.31 11.48
CA GLN A 4 18.21 9.78 12.87
C GLN A 4 17.72 11.22 13.02
N ARG A 5 18.11 12.12 12.11
CA ARG A 5 17.63 13.52 12.08
C ARG A 5 16.10 13.66 12.06
N THR A 6 15.38 12.74 11.42
CA THR A 6 13.91 12.76 11.39
C THR A 6 13.35 12.40 12.77
N ARG A 7 13.98 11.46 13.46
CA ARG A 7 13.60 11.05 14.81
C ARG A 7 13.91 12.15 15.83
N ASP A 8 15.07 12.79 15.71
CA ASP A 8 15.47 13.89 16.58
C ASP A 8 14.50 15.07 16.45
N ARG A 9 14.02 15.36 15.23
CA ARG A 9 12.96 16.37 15.01
C ARG A 9 11.64 15.97 15.63
N LEU A 10 11.26 14.69 15.59
CA LEU A 10 10.07 14.22 16.30
C LEU A 10 10.23 14.45 17.80
N VAL A 11 11.36 14.04 18.37
CA VAL A 11 11.69 14.21 19.80
C VAL A 11 11.65 15.68 20.22
N ALA A 12 12.22 16.59 19.43
CA ALA A 12 12.18 18.02 19.71
C ALA A 12 10.73 18.54 19.81
N ARG A 13 9.85 18.17 18.88
CA ARG A 13 8.43 18.53 18.92
C ARG A 13 7.71 17.93 20.12
N LEU A 14 8.05 16.69 20.51
CA LEU A 14 7.45 16.08 21.70
C LEU A 14 7.86 16.83 22.97
N ARG A 15 9.11 17.28 23.05
CA ARG A 15 9.60 18.11 24.16
C ARG A 15 8.86 19.46 24.23
N GLU A 16 8.68 20.12 23.09
CA GLU A 16 7.90 21.37 22.98
C GLU A 16 6.44 21.19 23.41
N LYS A 17 5.87 19.99 23.22
CA LYS A 17 4.51 19.63 23.66
C LYS A 17 4.41 19.19 25.13
N GLY A 18 5.49 19.28 25.91
CA GLY A 18 5.46 19.01 27.36
C GLY A 18 5.89 17.60 27.77
N ILE A 19 6.49 16.81 26.87
CA ILE A 19 7.17 15.57 27.28
C ILE A 19 8.55 15.94 27.84
N VAL A 20 8.71 15.80 29.15
CA VAL A 20 9.91 16.23 29.90
C VAL A 20 10.81 15.07 30.31
N ASN A 21 10.32 13.82 30.27
CA ASN A 21 11.10 12.67 30.66
C ASN A 21 12.11 12.27 29.57
N GLU A 22 13.37 12.67 29.76
CA GLU A 22 14.45 12.42 28.80
C GLU A 22 14.74 10.93 28.57
N ARG A 23 14.46 10.05 29.56
CA ARG A 23 14.58 8.60 29.35
C ARG A 23 13.54 8.12 28.33
N VAL A 24 12.31 8.61 28.40
CA VAL A 24 11.25 8.30 27.43
C VAL A 24 11.61 8.85 26.05
N LEU A 25 12.03 10.12 25.97
CA LEU A 25 12.41 10.75 24.70
C LEU A 25 13.57 10.02 24.01
N ALA A 26 14.57 9.56 24.77
CA ALA A 26 15.66 8.74 24.25
C ALA A 26 15.15 7.44 23.61
N GLN A 27 14.18 6.77 24.23
CA GLN A 27 13.60 5.54 23.66
C GLN A 27 12.73 5.80 22.44
N ILE A 28 11.98 6.90 22.40
CA ILE A 28 11.25 7.33 21.19
C ILE A 28 12.23 7.59 20.01
N ALA A 29 13.42 8.12 20.29
CA ALA A 29 14.47 8.32 19.29
C ALA A 29 15.11 7.00 18.83
N ALA A 30 15.41 6.11 19.78
CA ALA A 30 16.17 4.89 19.54
C ALA A 30 15.32 3.80 18.85
N VAL A 31 14.10 3.57 19.34
CA VAL A 31 13.23 2.52 18.81
C VAL A 31 12.77 2.87 17.39
N PRO A 32 13.08 2.03 16.39
CA PRO A 32 12.81 2.35 14.99
C PRO A 32 11.31 2.17 14.66
N ARG A 33 10.49 3.18 14.96
CA ARG A 33 9.03 3.18 14.74
C ARG A 33 8.59 2.71 13.36
N HIS A 34 9.36 2.99 12.31
CA HIS A 34 9.07 2.54 10.94
C HIS A 34 9.09 1.01 10.75
N LEU A 35 9.70 0.23 11.65
CA LEU A 35 9.65 -1.24 11.63
C LEU A 35 8.33 -1.82 12.18
N PHE A 36 7.51 -0.97 12.80
CA PHE A 36 6.24 -1.35 13.43
C PHE A 36 5.01 -1.01 12.57
N VAL A 37 5.23 -0.40 11.41
CA VAL A 37 4.20 -0.07 10.42
C VAL A 37 4.52 -0.76 9.09
N ASP A 38 3.56 -0.73 8.16
CA ASP A 38 3.79 -1.14 6.78
C ASP A 38 4.88 -0.27 6.12
N GLU A 39 5.73 -0.86 5.26
CA GLU A 39 6.79 -0.12 4.57
C GLU A 39 6.22 1.03 3.72
N ALA A 40 5.01 0.86 3.14
CA ALA A 40 4.32 1.93 2.42
C ALA A 40 4.07 3.17 3.30
N LEU A 41 3.94 2.98 4.62
CA LEU A 41 3.72 4.02 5.62
C LEU A 41 5.00 4.43 6.36
N SER A 42 6.15 3.80 6.05
CA SER A 42 7.44 4.09 6.70
C SER A 42 7.85 5.56 6.59
N HIS A 43 7.48 6.23 5.50
CA HIS A 43 7.76 7.65 5.27
C HIS A 43 7.01 8.57 6.24
N ARG A 44 5.87 8.11 6.77
CA ARG A 44 5.03 8.82 7.75
C ARG A 44 5.27 8.36 9.19
N ALA A 45 6.10 7.34 9.40
CA ALA A 45 6.27 6.71 10.71
C ALA A 45 6.68 7.67 11.83
N TYR A 46 7.35 8.78 11.49
CA TYR A 46 7.82 9.80 12.43
C TYR A 46 7.03 11.12 12.36
N GLU A 47 5.89 11.10 11.65
CA GLU A 47 4.84 12.09 11.85
C GLU A 47 4.19 11.86 13.21
N ASP A 48 3.78 12.94 13.87
CA ASP A 48 3.10 12.84 15.15
C ASP A 48 1.60 12.54 14.94
N THR A 49 1.32 11.35 14.39
CA THR A 49 -0.03 10.88 14.06
C THR A 49 -0.15 9.37 14.25
N ALA A 50 -1.37 8.88 14.41
CA ALA A 50 -1.65 7.45 14.41
C ALA A 50 -1.62 6.89 12.98
N LEU A 51 -1.17 5.65 12.82
CA LEU A 51 -1.09 4.99 11.51
C LEU A 51 -1.72 3.59 11.57
N PRO A 52 -2.32 3.09 10.48
CA PRO A 52 -2.90 1.75 10.48
C PRO A 52 -1.80 0.67 10.53
N ILE A 53 -2.07 -0.43 11.24
CA ILE A 53 -1.19 -1.60 11.36
C ILE A 53 -1.85 -2.90 10.84
N GLY A 54 -3.02 -2.77 10.22
CA GLY A 54 -3.86 -3.89 9.79
C GLY A 54 -4.83 -4.35 10.88
N HIS A 55 -5.73 -5.29 10.54
CA HIS A 55 -6.73 -5.87 11.47
C HIS A 55 -7.64 -4.84 12.16
N GLY A 56 -7.91 -3.71 11.50
CA GLY A 56 -8.67 -2.60 12.10
C GLY A 56 -7.95 -1.88 13.24
N GLN A 57 -6.66 -2.14 13.45
CA GLN A 57 -5.86 -1.57 14.53
C GLN A 57 -4.95 -0.45 14.02
N THR A 58 -4.50 0.40 14.95
CA THR A 58 -3.57 1.50 14.68
C THR A 58 -2.39 1.47 15.65
N ILE A 59 -1.24 1.96 15.20
CA ILE A 59 -0.16 2.37 16.09
C ILE A 59 -0.48 3.78 16.61
N SER A 60 -0.50 3.95 17.92
CA SER A 60 -0.82 5.24 18.57
C SER A 60 0.16 6.34 18.20
N GLN A 61 -0.32 7.58 18.17
CA GLN A 61 0.49 8.78 17.93
C GLN A 61 1.72 8.82 18.87
N PRO A 62 2.93 9.19 18.39
CA PRO A 62 4.13 9.29 19.21
C PRO A 62 3.98 10.13 20.49
N PHE A 63 3.28 11.27 20.42
CA PHE A 63 2.97 12.08 21.60
C PHE A 63 2.20 11.31 22.66
N VAL A 64 1.14 10.60 22.27
CA VAL A 64 0.31 9.82 23.21
C VAL A 64 1.11 8.67 23.84
N VAL A 65 1.92 7.97 23.03
CA VAL A 65 2.85 6.93 23.52
C VAL A 65 3.81 7.51 24.56
N ALA A 66 4.42 8.66 24.28
CA ALA A 66 5.36 9.32 25.17
C ALA A 66 4.70 9.84 26.45
N LEU A 67 3.51 10.44 26.34
CA LEU A 67 2.72 10.96 27.46
C LEU A 67 2.33 9.84 28.42
N MET A 68 1.72 8.77 27.91
CA MET A 68 1.32 7.63 28.74
C MET A 68 2.52 6.97 29.42
N THR A 69 3.64 6.81 28.69
CA THR A 69 4.86 6.21 29.25
C THR A 69 5.49 7.11 30.32
N GLN A 70 5.58 8.42 30.09
CA GLN A 70 6.12 9.36 31.08
C GLN A 70 5.34 9.30 32.38
N VAL A 71 4.01 9.36 32.30
CA VAL A 71 3.12 9.36 33.46
C VAL A 71 3.18 8.02 34.19
N LEU A 72 3.27 6.90 33.46
CA LEU A 72 3.44 5.58 34.06
C LEU A 72 4.77 5.48 34.83
N LEU A 73 5.85 6.07 34.33
CA LEU A 73 7.18 5.99 34.95
C LEU A 73 7.37 6.86 36.19
N GLU A 74 6.43 7.76 36.51
CA GLU A 74 6.48 8.57 37.74
C GLU A 74 6.43 7.69 39.02
N VAL A 75 5.86 6.48 38.94
CA VAL A 75 5.87 5.51 40.06
C VAL A 75 7.03 4.51 39.98
N GLY A 76 7.93 4.64 38.99
CA GLY A 76 9.10 3.76 38.83
C GLY A 76 8.79 2.26 38.70
N PRO A 77 7.81 1.84 37.88
CA PRO A 77 7.33 0.46 37.88
C PRO A 77 8.40 -0.52 37.40
N HIS A 78 8.61 -1.61 38.14
CA HIS A 78 9.52 -2.68 37.72
C HIS A 78 8.80 -3.68 36.80
N LYS A 79 7.56 -4.03 37.14
CA LYS A 79 6.74 -5.03 36.46
C LYS A 79 5.49 -4.38 35.88
N VAL A 80 5.43 -4.32 34.56
CA VAL A 80 4.33 -3.64 33.84
C VAL A 80 3.47 -4.62 33.07
N LEU A 81 2.16 -4.43 33.11
CA LEU A 81 1.20 -5.04 32.19
C LEU A 81 0.77 -4.03 31.12
N GLU A 82 0.94 -4.39 29.86
CA GLU A 82 0.36 -3.70 28.70
C GLU A 82 -0.86 -4.48 28.20
N VAL A 83 -1.99 -3.80 28.03
CA VAL A 83 -3.20 -4.35 27.42
C VAL A 83 -3.39 -3.73 26.04
N GLY A 84 -3.21 -4.53 24.99
CA GLY A 84 -3.23 -4.12 23.59
C GLY A 84 -1.83 -4.06 22.96
N THR A 85 -1.15 -5.21 22.82
CA THR A 85 0.19 -5.29 22.22
C THR A 85 0.25 -4.63 20.83
N GLY A 86 -0.78 -4.83 20.00
CA GLY A 86 -0.88 -4.31 18.66
C GLY A 86 0.33 -4.68 17.79
N CYS A 87 1.06 -3.66 17.32
CA CYS A 87 2.27 -3.88 16.53
C CYS A 87 3.53 -4.16 17.38
N GLY A 88 3.49 -3.91 18.70
CA GLY A 88 4.59 -4.06 19.64
C GLY A 88 5.44 -2.80 19.90
N TYR A 89 5.07 -1.64 19.37
CA TYR A 89 5.88 -0.42 19.49
C TYR A 89 5.91 0.14 20.92
N GLN A 90 4.75 0.25 21.57
CA GLN A 90 4.65 0.67 22.97
C GLN A 90 5.36 -0.34 23.89
N THR A 91 5.15 -1.64 23.65
CA THR A 91 5.88 -2.74 24.30
C THR A 91 7.40 -2.55 24.19
N ALA A 92 7.91 -2.22 23.00
CA ALA A 92 9.34 -2.04 22.77
C ALA A 92 9.93 -0.87 23.55
N ILE A 93 9.16 0.22 23.73
CA ILE A 93 9.55 1.37 24.54
C ILE A 93 9.56 0.99 26.03
N LEU A 94 8.50 0.35 26.53
CA LEU A 94 8.40 -0.08 27.92
C LEU A 94 9.52 -1.05 28.30
N ALA A 95 9.87 -1.97 27.39
CA ALA A 95 10.91 -2.97 27.62
C ALA A 95 12.29 -2.36 27.87
N GLN A 96 12.55 -1.14 27.39
CA GLN A 96 13.81 -0.42 27.62
C GLN A 96 13.80 0.39 28.93
N LEU A 97 12.63 0.57 29.54
CA LEU A 97 12.42 1.46 30.68
C LEU A 97 12.06 0.71 31.97
N CYS A 98 11.48 -0.48 31.85
CA CYS A 98 11.02 -1.32 32.95
C CYS A 98 11.79 -2.63 33.01
N ARG A 99 11.81 -3.29 34.19
CA ARG A 99 12.52 -4.56 34.38
C ARG A 99 11.86 -5.70 33.62
N GLN A 100 10.53 -5.80 33.68
CA GLN A 100 9.76 -6.86 33.05
C GLN A 100 8.44 -6.30 32.49
N VAL A 101 8.12 -6.66 31.24
CA VAL A 101 6.87 -6.27 30.58
C VAL A 101 6.05 -7.52 30.24
N PHE A 102 4.80 -7.53 30.68
CA PHE A 102 3.78 -8.48 30.26
C PHE A 102 2.86 -7.76 29.29
N THR A 103 2.50 -8.39 28.18
CA THR A 103 1.61 -7.76 27.19
C THR A 103 0.55 -8.74 26.71
N ILE A 104 -0.68 -8.27 26.59
CA ILE A 104 -1.83 -9.07 26.15
C ILE A 104 -2.39 -8.48 24.86
N GLU A 105 -2.68 -9.34 23.90
CA GLU A 105 -3.32 -8.97 22.65
C GLU A 105 -4.43 -9.98 22.32
N ARG A 106 -5.57 -9.44 21.90
CA ARG A 106 -6.78 -10.23 21.62
C ARG A 106 -6.85 -10.73 20.19
N ILE A 107 -6.03 -10.20 19.27
CA ILE A 107 -5.99 -10.59 17.86
C ILE A 107 -4.81 -11.55 17.65
N GLU A 108 -5.12 -12.81 17.40
CA GLU A 108 -4.13 -13.90 17.31
C GLU A 108 -3.01 -13.59 16.30
N ALA A 109 -3.38 -13.03 15.14
CA ALA A 109 -2.45 -12.70 14.07
C ALA A 109 -1.42 -11.61 14.42
N LEU A 110 -1.68 -10.78 15.44
CA LEU A 110 -0.78 -9.70 15.85
C LEU A 110 0.30 -10.17 16.83
N VAL A 111 -0.02 -11.12 17.70
CA VAL A 111 0.91 -11.66 18.72
C VAL A 111 2.24 -12.16 18.14
N PRO A 112 2.27 -13.07 17.14
CA PRO A 112 3.53 -13.59 16.61
C PRO A 112 4.34 -12.50 15.88
N ARG A 113 3.66 -11.56 15.22
CA ARG A 113 4.31 -10.43 14.52
C ARG A 113 4.99 -9.48 15.51
N ALA A 114 4.32 -9.14 16.61
CA ALA A 114 4.90 -8.33 17.67
C ALA A 114 6.10 -9.05 18.31
N LYS A 115 5.95 -10.35 18.67
CA LYS A 115 7.05 -11.18 19.21
C LYS A 115 8.26 -11.18 18.27
N GLN A 116 8.06 -11.40 16.97
CA GLN A 116 9.15 -11.42 16.00
C GLN A 116 9.88 -10.07 15.91
N ARG A 117 9.16 -8.94 15.91
CA ARG A 117 9.78 -7.61 15.91
C ARG A 117 10.60 -7.36 17.17
N LEU A 118 10.05 -7.70 18.34
CA LEU A 118 10.74 -7.55 19.63
C LEU A 118 12.03 -8.40 19.67
N GLN A 119 11.96 -9.65 19.20
CA GLN A 119 13.13 -10.53 19.10
C GLN A 119 14.22 -9.96 18.18
N ARG A 120 13.85 -9.41 17.01
CA ARG A 120 14.78 -8.75 16.08
C ARG A 120 15.46 -7.52 16.68
N LEU A 121 14.79 -6.83 17.60
CA LEU A 121 15.35 -5.70 18.35
C LEU A 121 16.18 -6.14 19.57
N GLY A 122 16.36 -7.46 19.79
CA GLY A 122 17.10 -7.98 20.93
C GLY A 122 16.37 -7.84 22.27
N ILE A 123 15.07 -7.57 22.26
CA ILE A 123 14.26 -7.39 23.46
C ILE A 123 13.89 -8.76 24.04
N ARG A 124 14.27 -9.00 25.30
CA ARG A 124 14.15 -10.31 25.97
C ARG A 124 13.31 -10.31 27.24
N ASN A 125 13.03 -9.15 27.81
CA ASN A 125 12.27 -8.98 29.06
C ASN A 125 10.76 -8.77 28.82
N VAL A 126 10.22 -9.34 27.74
CA VAL A 126 8.81 -9.26 27.37
C VAL A 126 8.18 -10.64 27.36
N VAL A 127 7.05 -10.81 28.05
CA VAL A 127 6.18 -11.99 27.94
C VAL A 127 4.87 -11.58 27.30
N ALA A 128 4.56 -12.13 26.13
CA ALA A 128 3.35 -11.81 25.38
C ALA A 128 2.35 -12.98 25.36
N LYS A 129 1.09 -12.68 25.66
CA LYS A 129 -0.05 -13.61 25.69
C LYS A 129 -1.11 -13.23 24.67
N PHE A 130 -1.62 -14.24 23.99
CA PHE A 130 -2.88 -14.14 23.28
C PHE A 130 -4.02 -14.29 24.30
N GLY A 131 -4.85 -13.27 24.47
CA GLY A 131 -5.83 -13.26 25.54
C GLY A 131 -6.76 -12.06 25.54
N ASP A 132 -7.79 -12.14 26.38
CA ASP A 132 -8.72 -11.04 26.62
C ASP A 132 -8.08 -10.01 27.55
N GLY A 133 -7.97 -8.77 27.07
CA GLY A 133 -7.40 -7.67 27.83
C GLY A 133 -8.21 -7.25 29.05
N TYR A 134 -9.53 -7.46 29.06
CA TYR A 134 -10.38 -7.14 30.22
C TYR A 134 -9.98 -7.97 31.44
N LYS A 135 -9.59 -9.24 31.23
CA LYS A 135 -9.25 -10.17 32.31
C LYS A 135 -7.86 -9.93 32.91
N GLY A 136 -7.02 -9.11 32.26
CA GLY A 136 -5.62 -8.97 32.63
C GLY A 136 -4.87 -10.31 32.63
N TRP A 137 -3.93 -10.45 33.56
CA TRP A 137 -3.10 -11.64 33.73
C TRP A 137 -2.80 -11.92 35.21
N ASP A 138 -3.84 -12.35 35.91
CA ASP A 138 -3.83 -12.81 37.31
C ASP A 138 -2.60 -13.65 37.72
N ALA A 139 -2.24 -14.66 36.93
CA ALA A 139 -1.10 -15.55 37.18
C ALA A 139 0.27 -14.83 37.24
N HIS A 140 0.33 -13.60 36.74
CA HIS A 140 1.50 -12.74 36.83
C HIS A 140 1.20 -11.42 37.56
N GLY A 141 0.00 -11.22 38.12
CA GLY A 141 -0.26 -10.11 39.01
C GLY A 141 0.44 -10.27 40.37
N PRO A 142 0.42 -9.23 41.22
CA PRO A 142 0.05 -7.86 40.88
C PRO A 142 1.14 -7.15 40.03
N PHE A 143 0.78 -6.01 39.44
CA PHE A 143 1.66 -5.19 38.59
C PHE A 143 1.87 -3.78 39.17
N ASP A 144 3.11 -3.28 39.11
CA ASP A 144 3.46 -1.93 39.57
C ASP A 144 2.91 -0.86 38.60
N GLY A 145 2.77 -1.23 37.33
CA GLY A 145 2.23 -0.37 36.28
C GLY A 145 1.31 -1.14 35.35
N ILE A 146 0.14 -0.56 35.02
CA ILE A 146 -0.75 -1.09 34.00
C ILE A 146 -0.97 -0.01 32.94
N ILE A 147 -0.78 -0.33 31.66
CA ILE A 147 -1.02 0.59 30.55
C ILE A 147 -1.96 -0.07 29.54
N VAL A 148 -3.07 0.58 29.23
CA VAL A 148 -4.09 0.07 28.31
C VAL A 148 -4.09 0.93 27.05
N THR A 149 -3.90 0.32 25.89
CA THR A 149 -3.76 1.01 24.59
C THR A 149 -5.00 0.83 23.71
N ALA A 150 -6.15 0.55 24.33
CA ALA A 150 -7.48 0.53 23.76
C ALA A 150 -8.48 1.05 24.80
N ALA A 151 -9.56 1.70 24.39
CA ALA A 151 -10.51 2.36 25.27
C ALA A 151 -11.66 1.44 25.68
N PRO A 152 -11.74 0.96 26.94
CA PRO A 152 -12.96 0.42 27.49
C PRO A 152 -14.00 1.54 27.76
N SER A 153 -15.26 1.13 27.87
CA SER A 153 -16.36 2.02 28.28
C SER A 153 -16.18 2.56 29.71
N GLU A 154 -15.65 1.72 30.59
CA GLU A 154 -15.38 2.00 32.00
C GLU A 154 -14.07 1.33 32.43
N VAL A 155 -13.53 1.70 33.60
CA VAL A 155 -12.30 1.10 34.10
C VAL A 155 -12.55 -0.38 34.46
N PRO A 156 -11.82 -1.35 33.86
CA PRO A 156 -12.05 -2.76 34.14
C PRO A 156 -11.69 -3.13 35.60
N PRO A 157 -12.62 -3.71 36.37
CA PRO A 157 -12.39 -4.05 37.78
C PRO A 157 -11.29 -5.11 37.94
N GLU A 158 -11.15 -6.04 36.99
CA GLU A 158 -10.12 -7.08 37.01
C GLU A 158 -8.71 -6.49 36.88
N LEU A 159 -8.54 -5.42 36.09
CA LEU A 159 -7.27 -4.71 35.97
C LEU A 159 -6.97 -3.92 37.24
N LEU A 160 -7.97 -3.30 37.87
CA LEU A 160 -7.82 -2.61 39.16
C LEU A 160 -7.42 -3.57 40.29
N ALA A 161 -8.01 -4.77 40.31
CA ALA A 161 -7.66 -5.82 41.27
C ALA A 161 -6.20 -6.27 41.13
N GLN A 162 -5.69 -6.28 39.90
CA GLN A 162 -4.30 -6.68 39.59
C GLN A 162 -3.28 -5.55 39.73
N LEU A 163 -3.72 -4.32 40.02
CA LEU A 163 -2.82 -3.21 40.31
C LEU A 163 -2.23 -3.37 41.72
N ALA A 164 -0.90 -3.36 41.82
CA ALA A 164 -0.18 -3.41 43.08
C ALA A 164 -0.45 -2.15 43.93
N ASP A 165 -0.25 -2.27 45.24
CA ASP A 165 -0.23 -1.09 46.09
C ASP A 165 1.02 -0.24 45.80
N GLY A 166 0.86 1.07 45.74
CA GLY A 166 1.85 2.00 45.17
C GLY A 166 1.87 2.04 43.64
N GLY A 167 1.06 1.21 42.97
CA GLY A 167 1.04 1.09 41.52
C GLY A 167 0.19 2.15 40.80
N ARG A 168 0.41 2.28 39.50
CA ARG A 168 -0.32 3.20 38.62
C ARG A 168 -0.89 2.52 37.39
N MET A 169 -2.14 2.84 37.04
CA MET A 169 -2.76 2.50 35.77
C MET A 169 -2.94 3.75 34.90
N VAL A 170 -2.62 3.64 33.61
CA VAL A 170 -2.85 4.67 32.60
C VAL A 170 -3.68 4.07 31.47
N LEU A 171 -4.88 4.58 31.24
CA LEU A 171 -5.80 4.05 30.24
C LEU A 171 -6.72 5.13 29.65
N PRO A 172 -7.09 5.04 28.37
CA PRO A 172 -8.22 5.78 27.84
C PRO A 172 -9.53 5.16 28.34
N VAL A 173 -10.52 5.96 28.71
CA VAL A 173 -11.87 5.52 29.11
C VAL A 173 -12.91 6.33 28.35
N GLY A 174 -13.94 5.66 27.82
CA GLY A 174 -15.08 6.31 27.18
C GLY A 174 -15.52 5.62 25.89
N GLY A 175 -16.53 6.20 25.25
CA GLY A 175 -17.16 5.67 24.04
C GLY A 175 -17.16 6.66 22.87
N ASP A 176 -18.14 6.55 21.98
CA ASP A 176 -18.24 7.39 20.78
C ASP A 176 -18.47 8.88 21.08
N ALA A 177 -19.02 9.20 22.27
CA ALA A 177 -19.23 10.57 22.73
C ALA A 177 -17.93 11.30 23.12
N GLY A 178 -16.82 10.58 23.26
CA GLY A 178 -15.53 11.10 23.68
C GLY A 178 -14.79 10.13 24.60
N GLN A 179 -13.46 10.22 24.61
CA GLN A 179 -12.61 9.42 25.47
C GLN A 179 -11.62 10.31 26.23
N GLU A 180 -11.39 9.95 27.48
CA GLU A 180 -10.50 10.64 28.41
C GLU A 180 -9.34 9.73 28.75
N LEU A 181 -8.12 10.26 28.71
CA LEU A 181 -6.95 9.57 29.21
C LEU A 181 -6.93 9.74 30.73
N ARG A 182 -7.11 8.64 31.46
CA ARG A 182 -7.19 8.62 32.92
C ARG A 182 -5.94 8.02 33.53
N VAL A 183 -5.61 8.53 34.72
CA VAL A 183 -4.53 8.02 35.56
C VAL A 183 -5.12 7.61 36.88
N ILE A 184 -4.88 6.35 37.25
CA ILE A 184 -5.39 5.75 38.48
C ILE A 184 -4.19 5.35 39.32
N ASP A 185 -4.12 5.87 40.54
CA ASP A 185 -3.10 5.53 41.52
C ASP A 185 -3.75 4.72 42.65
N LYS A 186 -3.08 3.64 43.08
CA LYS A 186 -3.49 2.83 44.23
C LYS A 186 -2.45 2.96 45.34
N ARG A 187 -2.86 3.39 46.53
CA ARG A 187 -1.97 3.54 47.71
C ARG A 187 -2.72 3.17 48.98
N ASP A 188 -2.14 2.30 49.79
CA ASP A 188 -2.74 1.78 51.03
C ASP A 188 -4.17 1.25 50.80
N GLY A 189 -4.42 0.65 49.63
CA GLY A 189 -5.75 0.18 49.21
C GLY A 189 -6.72 1.26 48.73
N VAL A 190 -6.36 2.54 48.83
CA VAL A 190 -7.16 3.68 48.34
C VAL A 190 -6.89 3.92 46.86
N ILE A 191 -7.94 4.02 46.07
CA ILE A 191 -7.89 4.32 44.63
C ILE A 191 -8.17 5.81 44.43
N THR A 192 -7.26 6.49 43.73
CA THR A 192 -7.45 7.88 43.29
C THR A 192 -7.37 7.96 41.77
N GLU A 193 -8.25 8.76 41.18
CA GLU A 193 -8.39 8.88 39.73
C GLU A 193 -8.29 10.35 39.32
N ARG A 194 -7.58 10.62 38.22
CA ARG A 194 -7.57 11.94 37.56
C ARG A 194 -7.64 11.80 36.05
N VAL A 195 -8.28 12.77 35.42
CA VAL A 195 -8.31 12.93 33.96
C VAL A 195 -7.09 13.76 33.55
N LEU A 196 -6.32 13.25 32.59
CA LEU A 196 -5.10 13.87 32.09
C LEU A 196 -5.34 14.68 30.81
N ASP A 197 -6.00 14.08 29.82
CA ASP A 197 -6.23 14.71 28.51
C ASP A 197 -7.41 14.05 27.77
N ARG A 198 -7.84 14.63 26.66
CA ARG A 198 -8.79 14.01 25.72
C ARG A 198 -8.03 13.23 24.66
N VAL A 199 -8.47 12.01 24.37
CA VAL A 199 -7.79 11.11 23.43
C VAL A 199 -8.78 10.39 22.53
N ARG A 200 -8.26 9.67 21.54
CA ARG A 200 -9.05 8.78 20.69
C ARG A 200 -8.27 7.50 20.38
N PHE A 201 -8.78 6.39 20.89
CA PHE A 201 -8.27 5.04 20.77
C PHE A 201 -9.33 4.13 20.13
N VAL A 202 -8.86 3.00 19.61
CA VAL A 202 -9.73 1.88 19.24
C VAL A 202 -10.41 1.32 20.51
N PRO A 203 -11.62 0.77 20.41
CA PRO A 203 -12.31 0.23 21.57
C PRO A 203 -11.59 -1.01 22.13
N LEU A 204 -11.56 -1.15 23.46
CA LEU A 204 -11.23 -2.42 24.10
C LEU A 204 -12.44 -3.33 23.97
N LEU A 205 -12.25 -4.52 23.41
CA LEU A 205 -13.32 -5.46 23.13
C LEU A 205 -13.08 -6.75 23.93
N SER A 206 -14.15 -7.32 24.48
CA SER A 206 -14.10 -8.58 25.21
C SER A 206 -13.82 -9.77 24.30
N GLY A 207 -13.36 -10.85 24.90
CA GLY A 207 -13.02 -12.10 24.23
C GLY A 207 -11.78 -12.00 23.34
N ILE A 208 -11.38 -13.16 22.84
CA ILE A 208 -10.29 -13.31 21.89
C ILE A 208 -10.84 -13.35 20.47
N THR A 209 -10.19 -12.62 19.58
CA THR A 209 -10.30 -12.81 18.14
C THR A 209 -9.18 -13.76 17.75
N ALA A 210 -9.44 -15.06 17.90
CA ALA A 210 -8.80 -16.03 17.03
C ALA A 210 -9.09 -15.56 15.60
N GLU A 211 -8.21 -15.85 14.66
CA GLU A 211 -8.54 -15.59 13.25
C GLU A 211 -10.01 -15.99 13.02
N GLN A 212 -10.75 -15.21 12.22
CA GLN A 212 -11.84 -15.85 11.49
C GLN A 212 -11.17 -16.94 10.64
N ALA A 213 -10.88 -18.08 11.26
CA ALA A 213 -11.23 -19.35 10.70
C ALA A 213 -12.68 -19.13 10.29
N LYS A 214 -12.87 -18.76 9.02
CA LYS A 214 -14.03 -19.26 8.29
C LYS A 214 -14.12 -20.70 8.77
N THR A 215 -15.22 -21.04 9.43
CA THR A 215 -15.56 -22.44 9.68
C THR A 215 -15.10 -23.22 8.45
N PRO A 216 -14.27 -24.28 8.61
CA PRO A 216 -13.69 -24.97 7.47
C PRO A 216 -14.82 -25.21 6.49
N LEU A 217 -14.70 -24.61 5.29
CA LEU A 217 -15.79 -24.55 4.34
C LEU A 217 -16.36 -25.95 4.22
N SER A 218 -17.66 -26.10 4.50
CA SER A 218 -18.28 -27.43 4.44
C SER A 218 -18.01 -28.00 3.05
N LEU A 219 -17.76 -29.31 2.95
CA LEU A 219 -17.46 -29.96 1.67
C LEU A 219 -18.52 -29.62 0.63
N PHE A 220 -19.78 -29.57 1.06
CA PHE A 220 -20.92 -29.11 0.26
C PHE A 220 -20.74 -27.68 -0.28
N SER A 221 -20.35 -26.73 0.57
CA SER A 221 -20.13 -25.35 0.14
C SER A 221 -18.98 -25.22 -0.87
N ILE A 222 -17.95 -26.05 -0.77
CA ILE A 222 -16.81 -26.06 -1.72
C ILE A 222 -17.29 -26.60 -3.07
N VAL A 223 -18.00 -27.73 -3.07
CA VAL A 223 -18.55 -28.34 -4.29
C VAL A 223 -19.53 -27.38 -4.98
N TRP A 224 -20.42 -26.73 -4.22
CA TRP A 224 -21.37 -25.75 -4.78
C TRP A 224 -20.68 -24.56 -5.46
N ARG A 225 -19.61 -24.04 -4.85
CA ARG A 225 -18.82 -22.96 -5.44
C ARG A 225 -18.04 -23.42 -6.67
N GLY A 226 -17.55 -24.67 -6.64
CA GLY A 226 -16.98 -25.33 -7.81
C GLY A 226 -17.98 -25.37 -8.95
N LEU A 227 -19.22 -25.79 -8.69
CA LEU A 227 -20.30 -25.82 -9.68
C LEU A 227 -20.55 -24.45 -10.30
N LEU A 228 -20.65 -23.39 -9.50
CA LEU A 228 -20.82 -22.01 -10.01
C LEU A 228 -19.63 -21.56 -10.87
N MET A 229 -18.41 -21.93 -10.51
CA MET A 229 -17.22 -21.67 -11.33
C MET A 229 -17.27 -22.45 -12.66
N GLY A 230 -17.71 -23.71 -12.63
CA GLY A 230 -17.89 -24.52 -13.84
C GLY A 230 -18.95 -23.97 -14.78
N LEU A 231 -20.07 -23.48 -14.24
CA LEU A 231 -21.09 -22.78 -15.04
C LEU A 231 -20.52 -21.53 -15.71
N ALA A 232 -19.72 -20.74 -14.99
CA ALA A 232 -19.14 -19.51 -15.51
C ALA A 232 -18.20 -19.74 -16.69
N GLU A 233 -17.40 -20.81 -16.69
CA GLU A 233 -16.47 -21.11 -17.79
C GLU A 233 -17.17 -21.41 -19.13
N VAL A 234 -18.44 -21.84 -19.09
CA VAL A 234 -19.20 -22.15 -20.32
C VAL A 234 -20.05 -20.96 -20.78
N VAL A 235 -20.29 -19.96 -19.93
CA VAL A 235 -21.06 -18.75 -20.28
C VAL A 235 -20.12 -17.68 -20.85
N PRO A 236 -20.28 -17.29 -22.12
CA PRO A 236 -19.49 -16.20 -22.71
C PRO A 236 -19.56 -14.92 -21.88
N GLY A 237 -18.40 -14.41 -21.46
CA GLY A 237 -18.26 -13.16 -20.72
C GLY A 237 -18.29 -13.29 -19.19
N VAL A 238 -18.45 -14.49 -18.63
CA VAL A 238 -18.31 -14.76 -17.19
C VAL A 238 -17.02 -15.55 -16.96
N SER A 239 -16.16 -15.14 -16.01
CA SER A 239 -14.92 -15.85 -15.70
C SER A 239 -15.07 -16.66 -14.41
N GLY A 240 -14.55 -17.89 -14.39
CA GLY A 240 -14.46 -18.70 -13.18
C GLY A 240 -13.69 -17.99 -12.05
N GLY A 241 -12.71 -17.15 -12.37
CA GLY A 241 -11.99 -16.32 -11.40
C GLY A 241 -12.87 -15.25 -10.75
N THR A 242 -13.78 -14.63 -11.51
CA THR A 242 -14.77 -13.68 -10.99
C THR A 242 -15.76 -14.39 -10.06
N MET A 243 -16.24 -15.58 -10.43
CA MET A 243 -17.09 -16.39 -9.55
C MET A 243 -16.36 -16.82 -8.28
N ALA A 244 -15.07 -17.19 -8.37
CA ALA A 244 -14.27 -17.52 -7.21
C ALA A 244 -14.15 -16.32 -6.24
N PHE A 245 -14.06 -15.11 -6.78
CA PHE A 245 -14.02 -13.87 -6.00
C PHE A 245 -15.37 -13.57 -5.33
N ILE A 246 -16.46 -13.61 -6.10
CA ILE A 246 -17.83 -13.35 -5.61
C ILE A 246 -18.21 -14.35 -4.51
N THR A 247 -17.89 -15.63 -4.70
CA THR A 247 -18.18 -16.68 -3.72
C THR A 247 -17.21 -16.72 -2.54
N GLY A 248 -16.19 -15.85 -2.53
CA GLY A 248 -15.25 -15.71 -1.42
C GLY A 248 -14.26 -16.86 -1.26
N ILE A 249 -14.07 -17.68 -2.31
CA ILE A 249 -13.16 -18.84 -2.34
C ILE A 249 -11.81 -18.53 -3.00
N TYR A 250 -11.71 -17.39 -3.70
CA TYR A 250 -10.53 -16.96 -4.46
C TYR A 250 -9.22 -17.04 -3.68
N HIS A 251 -9.20 -16.54 -2.44
CA HIS A 251 -7.98 -16.54 -1.63
C HIS A 251 -7.50 -17.96 -1.27
N GLU A 252 -8.44 -18.85 -0.96
CA GLU A 252 -8.12 -20.24 -0.59
C GLU A 252 -7.68 -21.03 -1.83
N LEU A 253 -8.29 -20.76 -2.99
CA LEU A 253 -7.87 -21.28 -4.29
C LEU A 253 -6.44 -20.87 -4.64
N VAL A 254 -6.14 -19.57 -4.60
CA VAL A 254 -4.80 -19.06 -4.92
C VAL A 254 -3.75 -19.57 -3.92
N ARG A 255 -4.06 -19.61 -2.62
CA ARG A 255 -3.17 -20.17 -1.60
C ARG A 255 -2.89 -21.66 -1.84
N SER A 256 -3.93 -22.45 -2.12
CA SER A 256 -3.79 -23.89 -2.37
C SER A 256 -3.00 -24.16 -3.66
N LEU A 257 -3.22 -23.37 -4.72
CA LEU A 257 -2.44 -23.48 -5.97
C LEU A 257 -0.99 -23.00 -5.82
N ALA A 258 -0.75 -21.92 -5.08
CA ALA A 258 0.59 -21.40 -4.82
C ALA A 258 1.42 -22.30 -3.89
N SER A 259 0.78 -23.23 -3.19
CA SER A 259 1.48 -24.21 -2.37
C SER A 259 2.27 -25.22 -3.21
N PHE A 260 1.94 -25.40 -4.49
CA PHE A 260 2.66 -26.29 -5.40
C PHE A 260 3.95 -25.63 -5.88
N GLY A 261 5.10 -26.24 -5.57
CA GLY A 261 6.42 -25.77 -5.97
C GLY A 261 7.40 -26.90 -6.25
N PRO A 262 8.67 -26.61 -6.58
CA PRO A 262 9.68 -27.62 -6.87
C PRO A 262 9.89 -28.63 -5.72
N SER A 263 9.66 -28.18 -4.48
CA SER A 263 9.73 -28.99 -3.27
C SER A 263 8.61 -30.05 -3.17
N SER A 264 7.47 -29.82 -3.83
CA SER A 264 6.31 -30.74 -3.86
C SER A 264 6.66 -32.08 -4.50
N LEU A 265 7.63 -32.10 -5.43
CA LEU A 265 8.09 -33.34 -6.08
C LEU A 265 8.71 -34.33 -5.09
N ARG A 266 9.32 -33.84 -4.00
CA ARG A 266 9.91 -34.70 -2.95
C ARG A 266 8.85 -35.35 -2.06
N LEU A 267 7.67 -34.74 -1.98
CA LEU A 267 6.56 -35.19 -1.15
C LEU A 267 5.61 -36.14 -1.89
N LEU A 268 5.80 -36.36 -3.20
CA LEU A 268 5.04 -37.35 -3.99
C LEU A 268 5.18 -38.78 -3.45
N THR A 269 6.29 -39.08 -2.77
CA THR A 269 6.53 -40.36 -2.11
C THR A 269 5.80 -40.49 -0.76
N GLN A 270 5.20 -39.41 -0.24
CA GLN A 270 4.48 -39.35 1.04
C GLN A 270 3.06 -38.78 0.84
N PRO A 271 2.09 -39.61 0.41
CA PRO A 271 0.79 -39.15 -0.08
C PRO A 271 -0.06 -38.41 0.96
N LEU A 272 0.01 -38.80 2.24
CA LEU A 272 -0.72 -38.14 3.33
C LEU A 272 -0.17 -36.74 3.64
N ALA A 273 1.16 -36.59 3.70
CA ALA A 273 1.82 -35.31 3.92
C ALA A 273 1.60 -34.37 2.73
N PHE A 274 1.67 -34.89 1.51
CA PHE A 274 1.33 -34.16 0.28
C PHE A 274 -0.12 -33.66 0.29
N ALA A 275 -1.07 -34.51 0.70
CA ALA A 275 -2.48 -34.17 0.80
C ALA A 275 -2.76 -33.03 1.78
N GLN A 276 -2.13 -33.06 2.95
CA GLN A 276 -2.28 -32.03 3.97
C GLN A 276 -1.59 -30.72 3.57
N GLN A 277 -0.38 -30.80 3.01
CA GLN A 277 0.40 -29.62 2.63
C GLN A 277 -0.23 -28.81 1.50
N HIS A 278 -0.89 -29.47 0.55
CA HIS A 278 -1.47 -28.83 -0.62
C HIS A 278 -2.99 -28.62 -0.55
N ASN A 279 -3.60 -28.87 0.61
CA ASN A 279 -5.05 -28.77 0.83
C ASN A 279 -5.87 -29.50 -0.26
N LEU A 280 -5.44 -30.73 -0.60
CA LEU A 280 -5.98 -31.50 -1.73
C LEU A 280 -7.47 -31.81 -1.58
N ARG A 281 -7.96 -31.95 -0.34
CA ARG A 281 -9.39 -32.14 -0.06
C ARG A 281 -10.23 -30.98 -0.59
N PHE A 282 -9.76 -29.75 -0.42
CA PHE A 282 -10.41 -28.55 -0.94
C PHE A 282 -10.34 -28.50 -2.47
N LEU A 283 -9.16 -28.74 -3.05
CA LEU A 283 -8.95 -28.69 -4.51
C LEU A 283 -9.77 -29.75 -5.25
N CYS A 284 -9.78 -30.99 -4.78
CA CYS A 284 -10.54 -32.08 -5.40
C CYS A 284 -12.05 -31.83 -5.30
N ALA A 285 -12.54 -31.33 -4.17
CA ALA A 285 -13.95 -31.00 -4.01
C ALA A 285 -14.38 -29.83 -4.94
N LEU A 286 -13.51 -28.82 -5.07
CA LEU A 286 -13.75 -27.69 -5.96
C LEU A 286 -13.73 -28.12 -7.44
N ALA A 287 -12.74 -28.92 -7.83
CA ALA A 287 -12.61 -29.45 -9.18
C ALA A 287 -13.78 -30.38 -9.54
N GLY A 288 -14.22 -31.23 -8.61
CA GLY A 288 -15.40 -32.07 -8.79
C GLY A 288 -16.67 -31.24 -9.02
N GLY A 289 -16.88 -30.19 -8.22
CA GLY A 289 -17.96 -29.24 -8.44
C GLY A 289 -17.89 -28.57 -9.81
N MET A 290 -16.70 -28.08 -10.19
CA MET A 290 -16.46 -27.43 -11.48
C MET A 290 -16.77 -28.35 -12.66
N LEU A 291 -16.32 -29.60 -12.61
CA LEU A 291 -16.59 -30.60 -13.65
C LEU A 291 -18.10 -30.84 -13.80
N VAL A 292 -18.82 -31.01 -12.68
CA VAL A 292 -20.29 -31.17 -12.68
C VAL A 292 -20.97 -29.94 -13.28
N GLY A 293 -20.54 -28.73 -12.92
CA GLY A 293 -21.09 -27.48 -13.47
C GLY A 293 -20.92 -27.38 -14.99
N VAL A 294 -19.72 -27.69 -15.50
CA VAL A 294 -19.44 -27.68 -16.95
C VAL A 294 -20.31 -28.71 -17.68
N LEU A 295 -20.41 -29.93 -17.17
CA LEU A 295 -21.18 -31.00 -17.81
C LEU A 295 -22.68 -30.71 -17.84
N LEU A 296 -23.26 -30.29 -16.70
CA LEU A 296 -24.68 -29.94 -16.61
C LEU A 296 -25.04 -28.81 -17.57
N PHE A 297 -24.20 -27.78 -17.63
CA PHE A 297 -24.48 -26.64 -18.51
C PHE A 297 -24.21 -26.94 -19.98
N ALA A 298 -23.21 -27.76 -20.30
CA ALA A 298 -22.99 -28.22 -21.67
C ALA A 298 -24.22 -29.00 -22.19
N GLN A 299 -24.81 -29.86 -21.36
CA GLN A 299 -26.06 -30.55 -21.68
C GLN A 299 -27.24 -29.58 -21.84
N LEU A 300 -27.39 -28.64 -20.89
CA LEU A 300 -28.44 -27.62 -20.95
C LEU A 300 -28.30 -26.75 -22.20
N MET A 301 -27.10 -26.29 -22.52
CA MET A 301 -26.82 -25.45 -23.68
C MET A 301 -27.09 -26.22 -24.97
N SER A 302 -26.72 -27.50 -25.03
CA SER A 302 -27.05 -28.37 -26.17
C SER A 302 -28.56 -28.50 -26.36
N PHE A 303 -29.32 -28.68 -25.26
CA PHE A 303 -30.78 -28.72 -25.29
C PHE A 303 -31.39 -27.38 -25.73
N LEU A 304 -30.91 -26.26 -25.18
CA LEU A 304 -31.39 -24.91 -25.49
C LEU A 304 -31.09 -24.52 -26.94
N LEU A 305 -29.92 -24.89 -27.47
CA LEU A 305 -29.58 -24.69 -28.88
C LEU A 305 -30.45 -25.56 -29.80
N ALA A 306 -30.81 -26.78 -29.38
CA ALA A 306 -31.68 -27.66 -30.16
C ALA A 306 -33.13 -27.18 -30.24
N HIS A 307 -33.68 -26.62 -29.15
CA HIS A 307 -35.11 -26.28 -29.06
C HIS A 307 -35.41 -24.77 -29.13
N PHE A 308 -34.44 -23.92 -28.82
CA PHE A 308 -34.63 -22.47 -28.66
C PHE A 308 -33.52 -21.65 -29.34
N GLN A 309 -32.99 -22.14 -30.45
CA GLN A 309 -31.84 -21.54 -31.15
C GLN A 309 -31.96 -20.02 -31.35
N PRO A 310 -33.06 -19.46 -31.91
CA PRO A 310 -33.13 -18.02 -32.18
C PRO A 310 -33.08 -17.18 -30.89
N VAL A 311 -33.69 -17.67 -29.81
CA VAL A 311 -33.71 -16.98 -28.51
C VAL A 311 -32.33 -16.99 -27.87
N VAL A 312 -31.64 -18.13 -27.90
CA VAL A 312 -30.28 -18.27 -27.37
C VAL A 312 -29.30 -17.36 -28.13
N TRP A 313 -29.37 -17.36 -29.46
CA TRP A 313 -28.54 -16.50 -30.30
C TRP A 313 -28.85 -15.02 -30.10
N GLY A 314 -30.13 -14.65 -29.97
CA GLY A 314 -30.54 -13.28 -29.68
C GLY A 314 -30.06 -12.80 -28.32
N PHE A 315 -30.14 -13.66 -27.30
CA PHE A 315 -29.66 -13.35 -25.96
C PHE A 315 -28.14 -13.09 -25.94
N PHE A 316 -27.33 -14.03 -26.46
CA PHE A 316 -25.88 -13.88 -26.44
C PHE A 316 -25.38 -12.76 -27.37
N SER A 317 -25.97 -12.60 -28.56
CA SER A 317 -25.64 -11.48 -29.44
C SER A 317 -25.99 -10.13 -28.81
N GLY A 318 -27.12 -10.03 -28.10
CA GLY A 318 -27.51 -8.85 -27.33
C GLY A 318 -26.54 -8.51 -26.20
N VAL A 319 -26.11 -9.51 -25.41
CA VAL A 319 -25.12 -9.33 -24.34
C VAL A 319 -23.77 -8.86 -24.90
N ILE A 320 -23.32 -9.46 -26.00
CA ILE A 320 -22.06 -9.07 -26.67
C ILE A 320 -22.18 -7.65 -27.21
N ALA A 321 -23.26 -7.31 -27.92
CA ALA A 321 -23.49 -5.98 -28.47
C ALA A 321 -23.53 -4.91 -27.38
N MET A 322 -24.24 -5.17 -26.27
CA MET A 322 -24.31 -4.24 -25.14
C MET A 322 -22.95 -4.06 -24.45
N SER A 323 -22.17 -5.14 -24.33
CA SER A 323 -20.81 -5.09 -23.81
C SER A 323 -19.91 -4.18 -24.65
N VAL A 324 -20.01 -4.27 -25.99
CA VAL A 324 -19.30 -3.37 -26.91
C VAL A 324 -19.75 -1.92 -26.75
N VAL A 325 -21.06 -1.65 -26.60
CA VAL A 325 -21.59 -0.30 -26.36
C VAL A 325 -21.06 0.29 -25.04
N ILE A 326 -21.06 -0.49 -23.96
CA ILE A 326 -20.56 -0.06 -22.65
C ILE A 326 -19.06 0.25 -22.72
N ILE A 327 -18.27 -0.63 -23.32
CA ILE A 327 -16.83 -0.43 -23.51
C ILE A 327 -16.56 0.77 -24.42
N GLY A 328 -17.36 0.95 -25.47
CA GLY A 328 -17.24 2.04 -26.43
C GLY A 328 -17.51 3.42 -25.83
N ARG A 329 -18.44 3.52 -24.88
CA ARG A 329 -18.66 4.76 -24.11
C ARG A 329 -17.45 5.18 -23.26
N ALA A 330 -16.59 4.23 -22.89
CA ALA A 330 -15.41 4.49 -22.07
C ALA A 330 -14.12 4.81 -22.87
N ARG A 331 -14.19 4.83 -24.22
CA ARG A 331 -13.01 4.99 -25.09
C ARG A 331 -13.20 6.10 -26.13
N ALA A 332 -12.10 6.68 -26.60
CA ALA A 332 -12.14 7.68 -27.67
C ALA A 332 -12.58 7.05 -29.01
N PRO A 333 -13.41 7.72 -29.82
CA PRO A 333 -14.06 7.14 -31.01
C PRO A 333 -13.07 6.62 -32.06
N VAL A 334 -11.88 7.23 -32.18
CA VAL A 334 -10.81 6.80 -33.10
C VAL A 334 -10.26 5.42 -32.71
N THR A 335 -10.11 5.15 -31.41
CA THR A 335 -9.68 3.84 -30.89
C THR A 335 -10.74 2.76 -31.17
N LEU A 336 -12.01 3.13 -31.02
CA LEU A 336 -13.12 2.22 -31.29
C LEU A 336 -13.19 1.85 -32.77
N LEU A 337 -13.00 2.84 -33.65
CA LEU A 337 -12.92 2.64 -35.09
C LEU A 337 -11.76 1.72 -35.46
N SER A 338 -10.58 1.91 -34.85
CA SER A 338 -9.41 1.05 -35.10
C SER A 338 -9.65 -0.40 -34.67
N TYR A 339 -10.28 -0.64 -33.52
CA TYR A 339 -10.63 -2.00 -33.10
C TYR A 339 -11.72 -2.62 -33.98
N GLY A 340 -12.69 -1.82 -34.43
CA GLY A 340 -13.71 -2.26 -35.37
C GLY A 340 -13.11 -2.64 -36.73
N VAL A 341 -12.19 -1.86 -37.27
CA VAL A 341 -11.49 -2.15 -38.53
C VAL A 341 -10.61 -3.39 -38.39
N VAL A 342 -9.82 -3.52 -37.32
CA VAL A 342 -9.00 -4.71 -37.08
C VAL A 342 -9.88 -5.95 -36.92
N GLY A 343 -10.95 -5.88 -36.13
CA GLY A 343 -11.91 -6.97 -35.96
C GLY A 343 -12.59 -7.39 -37.26
N LEU A 344 -12.99 -6.42 -38.09
CA LEU A 344 -13.60 -6.65 -39.41
C LEU A 344 -12.61 -7.29 -40.38
N VAL A 345 -11.38 -6.77 -40.47
CA VAL A 345 -10.32 -7.31 -41.34
C VAL A 345 -9.95 -8.74 -40.90
N CYS A 346 -9.83 -9.00 -39.60
CA CYS A 346 -9.58 -10.34 -39.08
C CYS A 346 -10.77 -11.29 -39.31
N GLY A 347 -12.01 -10.82 -39.15
CA GLY A 347 -13.21 -11.60 -39.44
C GLY A 347 -13.31 -11.97 -40.92
N ILE A 348 -13.02 -11.03 -41.83
CA ILE A 348 -12.94 -11.28 -43.27
C ILE A 348 -11.79 -12.24 -43.58
N ALA A 349 -10.60 -12.05 -43.00
CA ALA A 349 -9.48 -12.96 -43.19
C ALA A 349 -9.78 -14.39 -42.71
N LEU A 350 -10.56 -14.55 -41.64
CA LEU A 350 -11.05 -15.85 -41.16
C LEU A 350 -12.07 -16.50 -42.11
N LEU A 351 -12.89 -15.70 -42.80
CA LEU A 351 -13.82 -16.16 -43.84
C LEU A 351 -13.11 -16.57 -45.14
N TRP A 352 -11.94 -15.99 -45.42
CA TRP A 352 -11.10 -16.30 -46.58
C TRP A 352 -10.08 -17.41 -46.35
N LEU A 353 -9.95 -17.92 -45.12
CA LEU A 353 -9.24 -19.17 -44.88
C LEU A 353 -10.03 -20.29 -45.56
N PRO A 354 -9.41 -21.08 -46.46
CA PRO A 354 -10.12 -22.12 -47.19
C PRO A 354 -10.79 -23.07 -46.20
N THR A 355 -12.12 -23.04 -46.17
CA THR A 355 -12.91 -24.15 -45.66
C THR A 355 -12.63 -25.31 -46.58
N THR A 356 -12.23 -26.44 -46.01
CA THR A 356 -11.83 -27.63 -46.76
C THR A 356 -13.00 -28.11 -47.63
N ASN A 357 -13.05 -27.62 -48.86
CA ASN A 357 -13.72 -28.25 -50.00
C ASN A 357 -12.67 -28.54 -51.08
N THR A 358 -11.49 -29.03 -50.69
CA THR A 358 -10.51 -29.63 -51.59
C THR A 358 -10.66 -31.15 -51.61
N VAL A 359 -11.90 -31.62 -51.82
CA VAL A 359 -12.16 -32.97 -52.37
C VAL A 359 -12.65 -32.86 -53.82
N ALA A 360 -13.18 -31.70 -54.24
CA ALA A 360 -13.77 -31.54 -55.57
C ALA A 360 -12.80 -31.14 -56.69
N GLN A 361 -11.58 -30.66 -56.38
CA GLN A 361 -10.62 -30.22 -57.40
C GLN A 361 -9.46 -31.18 -57.69
N VAL A 362 -9.30 -32.26 -56.91
CA VAL A 362 -8.29 -33.31 -57.17
C VAL A 362 -8.89 -34.52 -57.89
N THR A 363 -10.21 -34.63 -57.98
CA THR A 363 -10.93 -35.71 -58.66
C THR A 363 -11.01 -35.55 -60.19
N ALA A 364 -10.44 -34.48 -60.76
CA ALA A 364 -10.50 -34.25 -62.21
C ALA A 364 -9.44 -35.03 -63.02
N ASP A 365 -8.36 -35.52 -62.41
CA ASP A 365 -7.21 -36.04 -63.18
C ASP A 365 -6.80 -37.51 -62.92
N LYS A 366 -7.42 -38.24 -62.00
CA LYS A 366 -7.14 -39.69 -61.84
C LYS A 366 -8.36 -40.52 -61.47
N TRP A 367 -8.56 -41.58 -62.25
CA TRP A 367 -9.54 -42.65 -62.11
C TRP A 367 -9.41 -43.43 -60.80
N LEU A 368 -9.90 -42.89 -59.69
CA LEU A 368 -10.07 -43.61 -58.44
C LEU A 368 -11.48 -43.38 -57.89
N SER A 369 -12.11 -44.44 -57.41
CA SER A 369 -13.43 -44.36 -56.78
C SER A 369 -13.33 -43.62 -55.43
N PRO A 370 -14.40 -42.92 -54.98
CA PRO A 370 -14.38 -42.15 -53.72
C PRO A 370 -13.99 -42.98 -52.47
N ALA A 371 -14.21 -44.30 -52.51
CA ALA A 371 -13.87 -45.20 -51.42
C ALA A 371 -12.35 -45.46 -51.31
N GLU A 372 -11.62 -45.48 -52.43
CA GLU A 372 -10.20 -45.85 -52.45
C GLU A 372 -9.26 -44.69 -52.11
N TYR A 373 -9.64 -43.45 -52.46
CA TYR A 373 -8.86 -42.25 -52.09
C TYR A 373 -8.85 -42.01 -50.58
N THR A 374 -9.94 -42.37 -49.89
CA THR A 374 -10.11 -42.20 -48.44
C THR A 374 -9.19 -43.11 -47.63
N ILE A 375 -8.72 -44.22 -48.21
CA ILE A 375 -7.85 -45.20 -47.54
C ILE A 375 -6.37 -44.90 -47.76
N ALA A 376 -5.99 -44.29 -48.89
CA ALA A 376 -4.59 -44.06 -49.27
C ALA A 376 -3.94 -42.82 -48.60
N HIS A 377 -4.71 -41.80 -48.25
CA HIS A 377 -4.20 -40.57 -47.65
C HIS A 377 -4.98 -40.22 -46.39
N GLY A 378 -4.52 -40.76 -45.25
CA GLY A 378 -5.08 -40.56 -43.92
C GLY A 378 -5.35 -39.08 -43.61
N THR A 379 -6.63 -38.72 -43.67
CA THR A 379 -7.18 -37.37 -43.48
C THR A 379 -7.16 -36.90 -42.02
N SER A 380 -6.72 -37.72 -41.07
CA SER A 380 -6.85 -37.41 -39.64
C SER A 380 -5.83 -36.37 -39.14
N SER A 381 -4.56 -36.48 -39.53
CA SER A 381 -3.51 -35.59 -38.99
C SER A 381 -3.62 -34.16 -39.49
N TYR A 382 -3.97 -33.95 -40.76
CA TYR A 382 -4.08 -32.60 -41.36
C TYR A 382 -5.31 -31.83 -40.84
N VAL A 383 -6.43 -32.53 -40.62
CA VAL A 383 -7.64 -31.95 -40.02
C VAL A 383 -7.39 -31.57 -38.56
N LEU A 384 -6.69 -32.41 -37.80
CA LEU A 384 -6.30 -32.09 -36.42
C LEU A 384 -5.32 -30.92 -36.35
N ILE A 385 -4.33 -30.85 -37.26
CA ILE A 385 -3.36 -29.75 -37.29
C ILE A 385 -4.03 -28.43 -37.69
N THR A 386 -4.93 -28.44 -38.67
CA THR A 386 -5.66 -27.22 -39.07
C THR A 386 -6.69 -26.78 -38.03
N ALA A 387 -7.37 -27.71 -37.36
CA ALA A 387 -8.22 -27.40 -36.21
C ALA A 387 -7.42 -26.86 -35.02
N ALA A 388 -6.26 -27.45 -34.73
CA ALA A 388 -5.35 -26.98 -33.68
C ALA A 388 -4.77 -25.60 -34.02
N LEU A 389 -4.42 -25.32 -35.28
CA LEU A 389 -3.92 -24.02 -35.71
C LEU A 389 -5.03 -22.96 -35.67
N LYS A 390 -6.27 -23.31 -36.06
CA LYS A 390 -7.46 -22.44 -35.91
C LYS A 390 -7.73 -22.13 -34.44
N LEU A 391 -7.64 -23.13 -33.56
CA LEU A 391 -7.80 -22.96 -32.12
C LEU A 391 -6.67 -22.11 -31.54
N LEU A 392 -5.43 -22.32 -31.96
CA LEU A 392 -4.26 -21.59 -31.46
C LEU A 392 -4.25 -20.15 -31.96
N LEU A 393 -4.69 -19.89 -33.20
CA LEU A 393 -4.92 -18.54 -33.72
C LEU A 393 -6.10 -17.85 -33.02
N ALA A 394 -7.22 -18.55 -32.79
CA ALA A 394 -8.37 -18.01 -32.04
C ALA A 394 -8.02 -17.72 -30.57
N VAL A 395 -7.23 -18.57 -29.92
CA VAL A 395 -6.72 -18.38 -28.55
C VAL A 395 -5.67 -17.26 -28.53
N SER A 396 -4.77 -17.17 -29.50
CA SER A 396 -3.80 -16.07 -29.59
C SER A 396 -4.50 -14.73 -29.83
N MET A 397 -5.55 -14.70 -30.65
CA MET A 397 -6.41 -13.54 -30.88
C MET A 397 -7.21 -13.20 -29.61
N GLY A 398 -7.75 -14.20 -28.90
CA GLY A 398 -8.41 -14.01 -27.61
C GLY A 398 -7.47 -13.42 -26.55
N LEU A 399 -6.20 -13.84 -26.54
CA LEU A 399 -5.16 -13.31 -25.67
C LEU A 399 -4.70 -11.91 -26.09
N ILE A 400 -4.65 -11.61 -27.39
CA ILE A 400 -4.33 -10.27 -27.90
C ILE A 400 -5.48 -9.29 -27.65
N LEU A 401 -6.73 -9.71 -27.86
CA LEU A 401 -7.93 -8.92 -27.54
C LEU A 401 -8.14 -8.78 -26.03
N SER A 402 -7.78 -9.79 -25.23
CA SER A 402 -7.67 -9.70 -23.76
C SER A 402 -6.54 -8.76 -23.33
N GLY A 403 -5.42 -8.73 -24.06
CA GLY A 403 -4.33 -7.76 -23.87
C GLY A 403 -4.68 -6.33 -24.26
N CYS A 404 -5.60 -6.14 -25.22
CA CYS A 404 -6.10 -4.82 -25.65
C CYS A 404 -7.30 -4.32 -24.83
N LEU A 405 -7.85 -5.15 -23.93
CA LEU A 405 -8.87 -4.78 -22.93
C LEU A 405 -8.33 -3.94 -21.76
N SER A 406 -7.12 -3.40 -21.86
CA SER A 406 -6.59 -2.42 -20.90
C SER A 406 -6.86 -0.97 -21.35
N PRO A 407 -7.92 -0.30 -20.87
CA PRO A 407 -7.82 1.07 -20.46
C PRO A 407 -7.30 0.99 -19.04
N GLY A 408 -6.01 1.25 -18.84
CA GLY A 408 -5.51 1.58 -17.52
C GLY A 408 -6.17 2.88 -17.04
N LYS A 409 -7.38 2.78 -16.47
CA LYS A 409 -7.80 3.58 -15.33
C LYS A 409 -8.06 2.57 -14.21
N PRO A 410 -7.31 2.63 -13.10
CA PRO A 410 -7.59 1.77 -11.96
C PRO A 410 -8.98 2.14 -11.44
N LEU A 411 -9.89 1.18 -11.45
CA LEU A 411 -10.99 1.20 -10.50
C LEU A 411 -10.36 1.09 -9.12
N ILE A 412 -10.60 2.11 -8.31
CA ILE A 412 -10.35 2.10 -6.88
C ILE A 412 -11.19 0.96 -6.30
N ALA A 413 -10.56 -0.20 -6.16
CA ALA A 413 -10.92 -1.19 -5.17
C ALA A 413 -10.00 -0.93 -3.98
N GLU A 414 -10.57 -0.33 -2.95
CA GLU A 414 -9.96 -0.21 -1.63
C GLU A 414 -9.79 -1.62 -1.03
N ARG A 415 -8.72 -2.31 -1.43
CA ARG A 415 -8.31 -3.63 -0.91
C ARG A 415 -6.81 -3.79 -1.15
N SER A 416 -6.02 -3.52 -0.13
CA SER A 416 -4.64 -4.01 -0.11
C SER A 416 -4.67 -5.54 0.07
N PRO A 417 -4.10 -6.33 -0.86
CA PRO A 417 -3.96 -7.77 -0.67
C PRO A 417 -2.99 -8.04 0.47
N ALA A 418 -3.41 -8.92 1.37
CA ALA A 418 -2.54 -9.54 2.36
C ALA A 418 -1.39 -10.25 1.64
N TYR A 419 -0.14 -9.81 1.87
CA TYR A 419 1.02 -10.59 1.49
C TYR A 419 1.39 -11.53 2.64
N THR A 420 1.33 -12.80 2.31
CA THR A 420 1.83 -13.93 3.09
C THR A 420 3.31 -14.09 2.76
N SER A 421 4.15 -14.29 3.76
CA SER A 421 5.47 -14.89 3.58
C SER A 421 5.65 -16.01 4.60
N GLY A 422 5.46 -17.23 4.12
CA GLY A 422 6.10 -18.43 4.66
C GLY A 422 7.45 -18.67 3.94
N PRO A 423 8.10 -19.83 4.15
CA PRO A 423 9.28 -19.95 5.01
C PRO A 423 10.56 -20.41 4.28
N TYR A 424 11.64 -20.59 5.07
CA TYR A 424 12.95 -21.20 4.77
C TYR A 424 14.00 -20.23 4.17
N GLY A 425 15.28 -20.32 4.50
CA GLY A 425 16.01 -21.34 5.25
C GLY A 425 17.51 -21.03 5.21
N SER A 426 18.23 -21.62 6.14
CA SER A 426 19.68 -21.66 6.28
C SER A 426 20.42 -22.11 5.01
N GLY A 427 21.54 -21.44 4.70
CA GLY A 427 22.73 -22.08 4.15
C GLY A 427 22.93 -22.11 2.63
N ASP A 428 23.92 -21.31 2.21
CA ASP A 428 24.96 -21.63 1.21
C ASP A 428 24.80 -21.19 -0.27
N SER A 429 25.93 -20.68 -0.79
CA SER A 429 26.23 -20.08 -2.11
C SER A 429 25.69 -18.66 -2.40
N LEU A 430 26.49 -17.65 -2.06
CA LEU A 430 26.34 -16.27 -2.54
C LEU A 430 26.46 -16.22 -4.07
N GLN A 431 25.34 -16.21 -4.77
CA GLN A 431 25.27 -16.04 -6.22
C GLN A 431 25.84 -14.64 -6.55
N LYS A 432 27.08 -14.57 -7.08
CA LYS A 432 27.80 -13.30 -7.30
C LYS A 432 27.26 -12.46 -8.46
N SER A 433 26.43 -13.05 -9.34
CA SER A 433 25.87 -12.35 -10.50
C SER A 433 24.53 -12.94 -10.93
N TYR A 434 23.68 -12.11 -11.52
CA TYR A 434 22.35 -12.46 -12.03
C TYR A 434 22.21 -12.07 -13.50
N VAL A 435 21.63 -12.94 -14.33
CA VAL A 435 21.31 -12.62 -15.73
C VAL A 435 19.84 -12.20 -15.81
N VAL A 436 19.60 -10.97 -16.23
CA VAL A 436 18.27 -10.36 -16.35
C VAL A 436 17.37 -11.19 -17.26
N GLN A 437 16.18 -11.56 -16.78
CA GLN A 437 15.18 -12.29 -17.55
C GLN A 437 14.10 -11.35 -18.08
N LYS A 438 13.29 -11.84 -19.03
CA LYS A 438 12.17 -11.06 -19.57
C LYS A 438 11.14 -10.79 -18.47
N GLY A 439 10.87 -9.51 -18.21
CA GLY A 439 9.97 -9.06 -17.14
C GLY A 439 10.67 -8.62 -15.85
N ASP A 440 11.99 -8.83 -15.74
CA ASP A 440 12.74 -8.31 -14.62
C ASP A 440 12.85 -6.79 -14.65
N THR A 441 12.78 -6.21 -13.46
CA THR A 441 13.12 -4.82 -13.19
C THR A 441 14.33 -4.78 -12.26
N LEU A 442 15.08 -3.69 -12.29
CA LEU A 442 16.21 -3.53 -11.37
C LEU A 442 15.75 -3.62 -9.90
N TYR A 443 14.50 -3.21 -9.65
CA TYR A 443 13.82 -3.35 -8.38
C TYR A 443 13.52 -4.81 -8.02
N SER A 444 12.94 -5.60 -8.93
CA SER A 444 12.58 -7.01 -8.66
C SER A 444 13.81 -7.88 -8.46
N ILE A 445 14.90 -7.60 -9.16
CA ILE A 445 16.18 -8.29 -8.97
C ILE A 445 16.79 -7.90 -7.63
N ALA A 446 16.85 -6.60 -7.30
CA ALA A 446 17.38 -6.15 -6.02
C ALA A 446 16.59 -6.73 -4.84
N TRP A 447 15.26 -6.74 -4.93
CA TRP A 447 14.37 -7.35 -3.95
C TRP A 447 14.62 -8.86 -3.77
N ARG A 448 14.76 -9.62 -4.86
CA ARG A 448 15.00 -11.08 -4.83
C ARG A 448 16.27 -11.45 -4.08
N PHE A 449 17.27 -10.59 -4.07
CA PHE A 449 18.57 -10.81 -3.44
C PHE A 449 18.81 -9.89 -2.22
N GLU A 450 17.77 -9.26 -1.68
CA GLU A 450 17.84 -8.36 -0.52
C GLU A 450 18.82 -7.17 -0.65
N LEU A 451 18.97 -6.64 -1.87
CA LEU A 451 19.82 -5.51 -2.18
C LEU A 451 19.00 -4.21 -2.34
N ASP A 452 19.65 -3.06 -2.10
CA ASP A 452 19.10 -1.77 -2.52
C ASP A 452 19.22 -1.63 -4.04
N TYR A 453 18.11 -1.37 -4.73
CA TYR A 453 18.10 -1.28 -6.20
C TYR A 453 18.96 -0.12 -6.71
N LYS A 454 19.15 0.95 -5.93
CA LYS A 454 20.05 2.06 -6.31
C LYS A 454 21.52 1.67 -6.11
N GLY A 455 21.84 0.94 -5.05
CA GLY A 455 23.13 0.30 -4.84
C GLY A 455 23.48 -0.69 -5.95
N LEU A 456 22.54 -1.56 -6.33
CA LEU A 456 22.67 -2.49 -7.44
C LEU A 456 22.82 -1.75 -8.77
N ALA A 457 22.07 -0.67 -8.99
CA ALA A 457 22.20 0.20 -10.17
C ALA A 457 23.61 0.77 -10.29
N ARG A 458 24.13 1.33 -9.18
CA ARG A 458 25.44 1.96 -9.12
C ARG A 458 26.57 0.95 -9.32
N ALA A 459 26.47 -0.22 -8.70
CA ALA A 459 27.44 -1.31 -8.85
C ALA A 459 27.50 -1.88 -10.28
N ASN A 460 26.44 -1.67 -11.08
CA ASN A 460 26.32 -2.18 -12.44
C ASN A 460 26.26 -1.07 -13.52
N GLY A 461 26.59 0.18 -13.14
CA GLY A 461 26.61 1.31 -14.08
C GLY A 461 25.26 1.69 -14.68
N VAL A 462 24.15 1.23 -14.10
CA VAL A 462 22.80 1.49 -14.61
C VAL A 462 22.33 2.87 -14.11
N ARG A 463 22.16 3.84 -15.02
CA ARG A 463 21.70 5.20 -14.70
C ARG A 463 20.19 5.33 -14.87
N ALA A 464 19.58 6.34 -14.23
CA ALA A 464 18.18 6.70 -14.46
C ALA A 464 17.93 6.85 -15.98
N PRO A 465 16.87 6.24 -16.54
CA PRO A 465 15.67 5.69 -15.89
C PRO A 465 15.77 4.21 -15.45
N TYR A 466 16.97 3.71 -15.14
CA TYR A 466 17.23 2.37 -14.60
C TYR A 466 16.83 1.22 -15.52
N ARG A 467 17.04 1.41 -16.83
CA ARG A 467 16.71 0.42 -17.85
C ARG A 467 17.70 -0.75 -17.80
N ILE A 468 17.16 -1.96 -17.73
CA ILE A 468 17.89 -3.22 -17.90
C ILE A 468 17.29 -4.01 -19.06
N VAL A 469 18.09 -4.85 -19.71
CA VAL A 469 17.64 -5.66 -20.86
C VAL A 469 17.75 -7.16 -20.56
N PRO A 470 16.81 -8.00 -21.01
CA PRO A 470 16.94 -9.45 -20.90
C PRO A 470 18.26 -9.94 -21.49
N GLY A 471 18.97 -10.80 -20.77
CA GLY A 471 20.33 -11.26 -21.08
C GLY A 471 21.45 -10.42 -20.48
N GLN A 472 21.17 -9.24 -19.92
CA GLN A 472 22.18 -8.42 -19.25
C GLN A 472 22.64 -9.09 -17.95
N LYS A 473 23.95 -9.21 -17.75
CA LYS A 473 24.52 -9.76 -16.50
C LYS A 473 24.76 -8.63 -15.50
N LEU A 474 24.17 -8.74 -14.31
CA LEU A 474 24.34 -7.83 -13.18
C LEU A 474 25.19 -8.50 -12.09
N SER A 475 26.21 -7.82 -11.60
CA SER A 475 26.93 -8.15 -10.37
C SER A 475 26.04 -7.88 -9.15
N LEU A 476 25.84 -8.89 -8.31
CA LEU A 476 25.10 -8.78 -7.06
C LEU A 476 26.02 -8.38 -5.88
N VAL A 477 27.32 -8.24 -6.13
CA VAL A 477 28.30 -7.82 -5.13
C VAL A 477 28.41 -6.29 -5.16
N THR A 478 27.75 -5.63 -4.22
CA THR A 478 27.91 -4.19 -3.98
C THR A 478 29.23 -3.95 -3.22
N GLN A 479 30.27 -3.49 -3.93
CA GLN A 479 31.47 -2.98 -3.25
C GLN A 479 31.07 -1.76 -2.40
N LEU A 480 31.17 -1.91 -1.07
CA LEU A 480 31.21 -0.78 -0.14
C LEU A 480 32.42 0.09 -0.51
N ALA A 481 32.17 1.26 -1.10
CA ALA A 481 33.22 2.26 -1.27
C ALA A 481 33.76 2.65 0.12
N PRO A 482 35.08 2.73 0.34
CA PRO A 482 35.63 3.06 1.65
C PRO A 482 35.25 4.49 2.03
N SER A 483 34.62 4.66 3.19
CA SER A 483 34.51 5.98 3.82
C SER A 483 35.91 6.54 4.03
N ALA A 484 36.19 7.70 3.43
CA ALA A 484 37.41 8.44 3.64
C ALA A 484 37.68 8.60 5.14
N ARG A 485 38.88 8.17 5.59
CA ARG A 485 39.37 8.39 6.95
C ARG A 485 39.32 9.88 7.26
N VAL A 486 38.51 10.24 8.24
CA VAL A 486 38.57 11.56 8.88
C VAL A 486 39.90 11.62 9.64
N ARG A 487 40.84 12.41 9.12
CA ARG A 487 42.02 12.85 9.87
C ARG A 487 41.56 13.85 10.93
N THR A 488 41.86 13.56 12.19
CA THR A 488 41.76 14.52 13.28
C THR A 488 42.76 15.66 13.08
N PRO A 489 42.36 16.94 13.20
CA PRO A 489 43.32 18.04 13.23
C PRO A 489 44.04 18.07 14.57
N VAL A 490 45.37 18.01 14.54
CA VAL A 490 46.28 18.29 15.65
C VAL A 490 46.36 19.80 15.86
N ALA A 491 46.40 20.24 17.12
CA ALA A 491 46.51 21.64 17.51
C ALA A 491 47.83 22.28 17.04
N PRO A 492 47.86 23.58 16.64
CA PRO A 492 49.10 24.25 16.28
C PRO A 492 49.87 24.79 17.50
N PRO A 493 51.21 24.87 17.47
CA PRO A 493 52.04 25.48 18.52
C PRO A 493 52.08 27.03 18.43
N PRO A 494 52.58 27.73 19.47
CA PRO A 494 52.46 29.19 19.61
C PRO A 494 53.50 30.02 18.84
N ALA A 495 53.17 31.32 18.74
CA ALA A 495 53.63 32.39 17.85
C ALA A 495 55.13 32.76 17.81
N ALA A 496 55.53 33.41 16.69
CA ALA A 496 56.63 34.39 16.65
C ALA A 496 56.41 35.51 15.60
N ALA A 497 56.19 36.72 16.12
CA ALA A 497 56.67 38.07 15.75
C ALA A 497 56.44 38.77 14.37
N ALA A 498 56.06 40.06 14.53
CA ALA A 498 56.27 41.27 13.70
C ALA A 498 55.23 41.56 12.58
N THR A 499 54.66 42.76 12.38
CA THR A 499 54.71 44.12 13.01
C THR A 499 53.54 44.95 12.44
N LYS A 500 53.00 45.92 13.20
CA LYS A 500 51.93 46.87 12.81
C LYS A 500 52.47 48.03 11.91
N PRO A 501 51.63 48.77 11.15
CA PRO A 501 50.95 49.98 11.69
C PRO A 501 49.41 50.08 11.44
N LYS A 502 48.77 50.90 12.27
CA LYS A 502 47.33 51.31 12.42
C LYS A 502 47.05 52.63 11.64
N PRO A 503 45.91 53.39 11.76
CA PRO A 503 44.46 53.09 11.88
C PRO A 503 43.51 54.04 11.05
N SER A 504 42.19 53.78 11.16
CA SER A 504 41.04 54.74 11.16
C SER A 504 40.30 54.91 9.82
N THR A 505 38.97 54.86 9.70
CA THR A 505 37.79 55.22 10.53
C THR A 505 36.63 54.27 10.10
N ARG A 506 35.64 53.84 10.90
CA ARG A 506 34.68 54.57 11.72
C ARG A 506 33.89 53.57 12.62
N LYS A 507 33.44 54.06 13.77
CA LYS A 507 32.93 53.39 14.97
C LYS A 507 31.43 52.95 14.87
N PRO A 508 31.02 51.84 15.53
CA PRO A 508 29.62 51.50 15.86
C PRO A 508 29.17 52.19 17.16
N PRO A 509 27.87 52.48 17.41
CA PRO A 509 26.97 51.55 18.15
C PRO A 509 25.46 51.75 17.76
N ALA A 510 24.43 51.06 18.24
CA ALA A 510 24.15 50.50 19.57
C ALA A 510 23.02 49.46 19.54
N THR A 511 23.01 48.63 20.58
CA THR A 511 21.99 47.68 21.01
C THR A 511 20.64 48.36 21.28
N ARG A 512 19.55 47.78 20.78
CA ARG A 512 18.19 47.90 21.36
C ARG A 512 17.47 46.55 21.27
N GLN A 513 16.94 46.13 22.40
CA GLN A 513 15.88 45.13 22.58
C GLN A 513 14.78 45.85 23.37
N PRO A 514 13.52 45.38 23.43
CA PRO A 514 12.67 44.73 22.43
C PRO A 514 11.36 45.54 22.19
N ASP A 515 10.69 45.39 21.05
CA ASP A 515 9.26 45.79 20.96
C ASP A 515 8.41 44.68 20.37
N ALA A 516 7.35 44.37 21.12
CA ALA A 516 6.23 43.53 20.76
C ALA A 516 5.41 44.21 19.66
N ALA A 517 5.79 44.04 18.40
CA ALA A 517 5.02 44.55 17.24
C ALA A 517 5.32 43.82 15.92
N ALA A 518 5.51 42.50 15.94
CA ALA A 518 5.71 41.71 14.70
C ALA A 518 4.51 40.81 14.35
N THR A 519 3.30 41.20 14.77
CA THR A 519 2.06 40.45 14.49
C THR A 519 1.28 40.97 13.28
N VAL A 520 1.80 41.94 12.51
CA VAL A 520 1.09 42.52 11.36
C VAL A 520 2.06 42.85 10.22
N GLU A 521 2.51 41.85 9.45
CA GLU A 521 2.98 42.06 8.06
C GLU A 521 3.06 40.76 7.25
N LEU A 522 1.91 40.13 6.99
CA LEU A 522 1.74 39.12 5.93
C LEU A 522 0.62 39.57 4.97
N ALA A 523 0.59 40.87 4.68
CA ALA A 523 -0.37 41.47 3.77
C ALA A 523 -0.13 40.99 2.32
N ARG A 524 -1.12 40.28 1.76
CA ARG A 524 -1.48 40.19 0.33
C ARG A 524 -0.35 40.32 -0.71
N THR A 525 0.63 39.41 -0.67
CA THR A 525 1.81 39.43 -1.57
C THR A 525 1.86 38.26 -2.56
N TRP A 526 0.91 37.33 -2.51
CA TRP A 526 0.96 36.09 -3.29
C TRP A 526 0.10 36.20 -4.53
N SER A 527 0.58 35.69 -5.66
CA SER A 527 -0.18 35.73 -6.92
C SER A 527 -1.20 34.61 -6.98
N TRP A 528 -2.33 34.84 -7.66
CA TRP A 528 -3.31 33.78 -7.93
C TRP A 528 -2.70 32.64 -8.76
N PRO A 529 -3.06 31.37 -8.48
CA PRO A 529 -2.57 30.21 -9.25
C PRO A 529 -3.18 30.13 -10.65
N LEU A 530 -4.36 30.75 -10.85
CA LEU A 530 -5.05 30.94 -12.13
C LEU A 530 -5.75 32.31 -12.15
N GLU A 531 -5.85 32.92 -13.33
CA GLU A 531 -6.54 34.21 -13.57
C GLU A 531 -8.07 34.06 -13.76
N ILE A 532 -8.68 33.08 -13.10
CA ILE A 532 -10.13 32.86 -13.10
C ILE A 532 -10.63 32.78 -11.65
N LYS A 533 -11.90 33.07 -11.42
CA LYS A 533 -12.48 32.95 -10.07
C LYS A 533 -12.63 31.47 -9.69
N PRO A 534 -12.29 31.08 -8.45
CA PRO A 534 -12.56 29.73 -7.97
C PRO A 534 -14.07 29.47 -7.92
N TYR A 535 -14.48 28.25 -8.23
CA TYR A 535 -15.87 27.77 -8.12
C TYR A 535 -16.23 27.42 -6.67
N ALA A 536 -15.27 26.92 -5.88
CA ALA A 536 -15.45 26.70 -4.45
C ALA A 536 -14.26 27.24 -3.67
N GLU A 537 -14.54 27.73 -2.47
CA GLU A 537 -13.57 28.40 -1.61
C GLU A 537 -13.34 27.65 -0.30
N PHE A 538 -12.33 28.11 0.43
CA PHE A 538 -11.96 27.61 1.74
C PHE A 538 -13.11 27.81 2.74
N GLY A 539 -13.56 26.73 3.36
CA GLY A 539 -14.69 26.74 4.29
C GLY A 539 -15.54 25.47 4.19
N GLY A 540 -16.24 25.13 5.27
CA GLY A 540 -17.00 23.87 5.36
C GLY A 540 -16.07 22.65 5.22
N ASN A 541 -16.38 21.77 4.26
CA ASN A 541 -15.58 20.57 3.95
C ASN A 541 -14.42 20.85 2.94
N ASN A 542 -14.30 22.07 2.42
CA ASN A 542 -13.27 22.44 1.44
C ASN A 542 -12.04 23.07 2.11
N LYS A 543 -10.87 22.50 1.84
CA LYS A 543 -9.58 22.85 2.46
C LYS A 543 -8.75 23.84 1.63
N GLY A 544 -9.25 24.28 0.48
CA GLY A 544 -8.50 25.11 -0.47
C GLY A 544 -9.40 25.89 -1.41
N LEU A 545 -8.90 26.17 -2.62
CA LEU A 545 -9.63 26.79 -3.71
C LEU A 545 -9.79 25.77 -4.85
N ASP A 546 -11.04 25.54 -5.28
CA ASP A 546 -11.34 24.70 -6.43
C ASP A 546 -11.70 25.55 -7.63
N TYR A 547 -11.04 25.31 -8.74
CA TYR A 547 -11.33 25.94 -10.01
C TYR A 547 -12.04 24.95 -10.91
N ARG A 548 -13.16 25.37 -11.51
CA ARG A 548 -13.84 24.60 -12.56
C ARG A 548 -13.53 25.23 -13.90
N LEU A 549 -12.87 24.47 -14.76
CA LEU A 549 -12.51 24.93 -16.10
C LEU A 549 -13.71 24.70 -17.01
N GLY A 550 -14.40 25.77 -17.38
CA GLY A 550 -15.63 25.71 -18.19
C GLY A 550 -15.37 25.29 -19.65
N ASP A 551 -16.44 24.86 -20.31
CA ASP A 551 -16.42 24.37 -21.71
C ASP A 551 -16.03 25.46 -22.73
N ASP A 552 -16.09 26.75 -22.36
CA ASP A 552 -15.80 27.90 -23.23
C ASP A 552 -14.31 28.21 -23.44
N LEU A 553 -13.41 27.56 -22.70
CA LEU A 553 -11.98 27.86 -22.78
C LEU A 553 -11.30 27.00 -23.86
N ARG A 554 -11.32 27.46 -25.12
CA ARG A 554 -10.49 26.91 -26.22
C ARG A 554 -8.97 27.10 -26.02
N ARG A 555 -8.53 27.70 -24.90
CA ARG A 555 -7.13 28.05 -24.63
C ARG A 555 -6.53 27.16 -23.53
N ARG A 556 -5.27 26.77 -23.71
CA ARG A 556 -4.44 26.11 -22.71
C ARG A 556 -4.31 27.02 -21.47
N MET A 557 -4.68 26.51 -20.30
CA MET A 557 -4.49 27.26 -19.04
C MET A 557 -3.21 26.83 -18.37
N THR A 558 -2.46 27.80 -17.84
CA THR A 558 -1.18 27.54 -17.19
C THR A 558 -1.31 27.81 -15.71
N VAL A 559 -1.06 26.80 -14.88
CA VAL A 559 -1.02 26.92 -13.43
C VAL A 559 0.30 27.54 -13.04
N ARG A 560 0.25 28.63 -12.26
CA ARG A 560 1.44 29.36 -11.81
C ARG A 560 1.66 29.20 -10.31
N SER A 561 2.92 29.22 -9.89
CA SER A 561 3.29 29.22 -8.47
C SER A 561 2.84 30.51 -7.82
N THR A 562 2.12 30.39 -6.71
CA THR A 562 1.59 31.55 -5.96
C THR A 562 2.68 32.34 -5.25
N ASN A 563 3.83 31.71 -4.95
CA ASN A 563 5.03 32.37 -4.42
C ASN A 563 6.33 31.60 -4.77
N ALA A 564 7.50 32.17 -4.48
CA ALA A 564 8.79 31.52 -4.64
C ALA A 564 9.01 30.40 -3.61
N GLY A 565 9.68 29.33 -3.99
CA GLY A 565 9.93 28.19 -3.11
C GLY A 565 10.64 27.02 -3.79
N GLU A 566 10.81 25.93 -3.05
CA GLU A 566 11.39 24.67 -3.56
C GLU A 566 10.27 23.69 -3.91
N VAL A 567 10.30 23.12 -5.12
CA VAL A 567 9.41 22.04 -5.52
C VAL A 567 9.82 20.76 -4.80
N VAL A 568 9.11 20.41 -3.72
CA VAL A 568 9.41 19.22 -2.91
C VAL A 568 8.77 17.96 -3.46
N TYR A 569 7.80 18.10 -4.36
CA TYR A 569 7.14 17.00 -5.05
C TYR A 569 6.57 17.48 -6.39
N ALA A 570 6.74 16.70 -7.45
CA ALA A 570 6.15 16.93 -8.76
C ALA A 570 5.90 15.58 -9.46
N GLY A 571 4.66 15.09 -9.44
CA GLY A 571 4.37 13.76 -9.98
C GLY A 571 2.94 13.28 -9.75
N ASN A 572 2.71 12.00 -10.05
CA ASN A 572 1.44 11.29 -9.93
C ASN A 572 1.47 10.11 -8.93
N GLY A 573 2.53 10.01 -8.12
CA GLY A 573 2.75 8.95 -7.13
C GLY A 573 2.03 9.13 -5.78
N ILE A 574 1.24 10.20 -5.59
CA ILE A 574 0.43 10.43 -4.38
C ILE A 574 -1.03 10.14 -4.72
N GLY A 575 -1.58 9.07 -4.14
CA GLY A 575 -2.97 8.65 -4.37
C GLY A 575 -3.99 9.71 -3.94
N GLY A 576 -5.04 9.89 -4.74
CA GLY A 576 -6.08 10.91 -4.55
C GLY A 576 -5.94 12.15 -5.42
N PHE A 577 -4.81 12.32 -6.11
CA PHE A 577 -4.57 13.42 -7.05
C PHE A 577 -4.08 12.85 -8.40
N GLU A 578 -4.59 13.36 -9.53
CA GLU A 578 -4.11 12.89 -10.84
C GLU A 578 -2.65 13.29 -11.07
N ARG A 579 -2.32 14.55 -10.79
CA ARG A 579 -0.96 15.07 -10.63
C ARG A 579 -0.95 16.11 -9.53
N LEU A 580 0.15 16.16 -8.81
CA LEU A 580 0.34 17.08 -7.70
C LEU A 580 1.71 17.74 -7.81
N VAL A 581 1.74 19.04 -7.56
CA VAL A 581 2.96 19.81 -7.30
C VAL A 581 2.87 20.36 -5.90
N ILE A 582 3.92 20.18 -5.10
CA ILE A 582 4.04 20.79 -3.77
C ILE A 582 5.23 21.72 -3.79
N VAL A 583 4.99 23.00 -3.46
CA VAL A 583 6.02 24.03 -3.36
C VAL A 583 6.17 24.40 -1.89
N LYS A 584 7.36 24.23 -1.35
CA LYS A 584 7.71 24.62 0.01
C LYS A 584 8.26 26.06 -0.01
N HIS A 585 7.60 26.96 0.70
CA HIS A 585 7.98 28.38 0.78
C HIS A 585 8.83 28.68 2.01
N SER A 586 8.59 27.97 3.11
CA SER A 586 9.37 28.10 4.35
C SER A 586 9.35 26.79 5.16
N ALA A 587 9.89 26.80 6.37
CA ALA A 587 9.83 25.65 7.28
C ALA A 587 8.39 25.24 7.64
N SER A 588 7.48 26.22 7.73
CA SER A 588 6.09 26.03 8.14
C SER A 588 5.09 26.18 7.00
N LEU A 589 5.46 26.78 5.87
CA LEU A 589 4.51 27.18 4.82
C LEU A 589 4.75 26.45 3.50
N LEU A 590 3.70 25.83 2.96
CA LEU A 590 3.71 25.16 1.66
C LEU A 590 2.43 25.46 0.86
N SER A 591 2.52 25.35 -0.46
CA SER A 591 1.37 25.33 -1.36
C SER A 591 1.31 24.02 -2.14
N ALA A 592 0.10 23.52 -2.36
CA ALA A 592 -0.18 22.29 -3.07
C ALA A 592 -1.12 22.57 -4.26
N TYR A 593 -0.78 22.04 -5.43
CA TYR A 593 -1.50 22.23 -6.68
C TYR A 593 -1.84 20.87 -7.25
N SER A 594 -3.10 20.47 -7.17
CA SER A 594 -3.60 19.23 -7.77
C SER A 594 -4.37 19.54 -9.04
N PHE A 595 -4.00 18.92 -10.15
CA PHE A 595 -4.58 19.19 -11.47
C PHE A 595 -4.50 17.98 -12.39
N ASP A 596 -5.34 17.99 -13.42
CA ASP A 596 -5.23 17.12 -14.60
C ASP A 596 -4.49 17.88 -15.72
N GLY A 597 -3.19 17.63 -15.91
CA GLY A 597 -2.38 18.41 -16.85
C GLY A 597 -0.97 17.90 -17.08
N THR A 598 -0.11 18.67 -17.76
CA THR A 598 1.31 18.33 -17.98
C THR A 598 2.21 19.15 -17.06
N LEU A 599 3.12 18.49 -16.34
CA LEU A 599 4.11 19.14 -15.47
C LEU A 599 5.09 19.99 -16.27
N ARG A 600 5.54 21.11 -15.67
CA ARG A 600 6.57 22.02 -16.19
C ARG A 600 7.75 22.22 -15.23
N VAL A 601 7.73 21.50 -14.11
CA VAL A 601 8.72 21.56 -13.04
C VAL A 601 9.12 20.16 -12.60
N ASP A 602 10.36 20.04 -12.12
CA ASP A 602 10.93 18.81 -11.59
C ASP A 602 11.08 18.90 -10.07
N GLU A 603 11.17 17.75 -9.40
CA GLU A 603 11.47 17.70 -7.97
C GLU A 603 12.84 18.31 -7.64
N LYS A 604 12.92 19.00 -6.49
CA LYS A 604 14.06 19.79 -5.99
C LYS A 604 14.38 21.06 -6.79
N GLN A 605 13.51 21.46 -7.69
CA GLN A 605 13.67 22.72 -8.42
C GLN A 605 13.32 23.92 -7.53
N ASN A 606 14.23 24.89 -7.40
CA ASN A 606 13.90 26.19 -6.82
C ASN A 606 13.21 27.06 -7.87
N ILE A 607 12.05 27.62 -7.52
CA ILE A 607 11.19 28.39 -8.42
C ILE A 607 10.86 29.76 -7.85
N LYS A 608 10.65 30.76 -8.72
CA LYS A 608 10.18 32.09 -8.37
C LYS A 608 8.64 32.15 -8.35
N ALA A 609 8.07 33.15 -7.68
CA ALA A 609 6.64 33.46 -7.79
C ALA A 609 6.25 33.65 -9.28
N GLY A 610 5.06 33.17 -9.67
CA GLY A 610 4.57 33.23 -11.04
C GLY A 610 5.14 32.18 -12.01
N ARG A 611 6.08 31.34 -11.56
CA ARG A 611 6.64 30.25 -12.39
C ARG A 611 5.54 29.29 -12.83
N GLU A 612 5.57 28.92 -14.11
CA GLU A 612 4.66 27.93 -14.69
C GLU A 612 4.96 26.55 -14.11
N LEU A 613 3.97 25.99 -13.41
CA LEU A 613 4.05 24.69 -12.75
C LEU A 613 3.51 23.58 -13.65
N ALA A 614 2.43 23.87 -14.38
CA ALA A 614 1.77 22.90 -15.23
C ALA A 614 0.87 23.57 -16.26
N ASP A 615 0.54 22.83 -17.33
CA ASP A 615 -0.53 23.21 -18.24
C ASP A 615 -1.71 22.27 -18.13
N ILE A 616 -2.90 22.84 -18.07
CA ILE A 616 -4.16 22.11 -18.12
C ILE A 616 -4.72 22.22 -19.55
N LYS A 617 -4.96 21.07 -20.18
CA LYS A 617 -5.51 20.99 -21.54
C LYS A 617 -7.01 20.76 -21.47
N ASN A 618 -7.80 21.78 -21.77
CA ASN A 618 -9.26 21.63 -21.90
C ASN A 618 -9.57 20.63 -23.02
N ARG A 619 -10.10 19.45 -22.66
CA ARG A 619 -10.61 18.45 -23.61
C ARG A 619 -12.10 18.22 -23.38
N GLY A 620 -12.90 19.29 -23.44
CA GLY A 620 -14.30 19.35 -23.89
C GLY A 620 -15.36 18.36 -23.37
N ARG A 621 -15.06 17.44 -22.44
CA ARG A 621 -16.02 16.49 -21.84
C ARG A 621 -15.64 16.00 -20.43
N SER A 622 -14.54 16.47 -19.83
CA SER A 622 -14.15 16.13 -18.46
C SER A 622 -14.24 17.36 -17.57
N LYS A 623 -14.87 17.22 -16.39
CA LYS A 623 -14.83 18.20 -15.29
C LYS A 623 -13.37 18.38 -14.82
N GLN A 624 -12.57 19.13 -15.56
CA GLN A 624 -11.20 19.44 -15.16
C GLN A 624 -11.25 20.46 -14.04
N SER A 625 -10.58 20.11 -12.95
CA SER A 625 -10.46 20.99 -11.80
C SER A 625 -9.00 21.14 -11.38
N LEU A 626 -8.63 22.37 -11.04
CA LEU A 626 -7.46 22.63 -10.22
C LEU A 626 -7.93 22.74 -8.78
N HIS A 627 -7.31 21.98 -7.89
CA HIS A 627 -7.41 22.20 -6.44
C HIS A 627 -6.11 22.85 -5.97
N PHE A 628 -6.23 23.99 -5.30
CA PHE A 628 -5.12 24.73 -4.75
C PHE A 628 -5.27 24.85 -3.23
N GLU A 629 -4.26 24.45 -2.49
CA GLU A 629 -4.26 24.50 -1.03
C GLU A 629 -3.01 25.24 -0.52
N LEU A 630 -3.19 26.05 0.52
CA LEU A 630 -2.10 26.64 1.29
C LEU A 630 -2.10 26.00 2.68
N ARG A 631 -0.94 25.51 3.13
CA ARG A 631 -0.81 24.87 4.45
C ARG A 631 0.26 25.54 5.29
N LYS A 632 -0.09 25.81 6.54
CA LYS A 632 0.83 26.27 7.58
C LYS A 632 0.90 25.21 8.67
N ASP A 633 2.11 24.75 8.99
CA ASP A 633 2.38 23.72 9.99
C ASP A 633 1.58 22.42 9.73
N GLY A 634 1.38 22.10 8.45
CA GLY A 634 0.63 20.94 8.00
C GLY A 634 -0.89 21.10 8.04
N GLN A 635 -1.44 22.21 8.54
CA GLN A 635 -2.89 22.49 8.54
C GLN A 635 -3.29 23.38 7.36
N PRO A 636 -4.44 23.12 6.70
CA PRO A 636 -4.97 23.98 5.65
C PRO A 636 -5.35 25.35 6.22
N ILE A 637 -4.94 26.43 5.54
CA ILE A 637 -5.27 27.81 5.90
C ILE A 637 -5.97 28.50 4.73
N ASN A 638 -6.82 29.50 5.04
CA ASN A 638 -7.61 30.18 4.02
C ASN A 638 -6.73 30.92 3.01
N PRO A 639 -6.63 30.48 1.75
CA PRO A 639 -5.70 31.08 0.80
C PRO A 639 -6.10 32.51 0.40
N ARG A 640 -7.39 32.89 0.52
CA ARG A 640 -7.84 34.26 0.20
C ARG A 640 -7.19 35.35 1.05
N GLN A 641 -6.69 35.01 2.24
CA GLN A 641 -6.01 35.97 3.10
C GLN A 641 -4.63 36.36 2.54
N PHE A 642 -4.08 35.58 1.62
CA PHE A 642 -2.70 35.70 1.11
C PHE A 642 -2.63 36.12 -0.36
N LEU A 643 -3.61 35.70 -1.17
CA LEU A 643 -3.64 35.96 -2.62
C LEU A 643 -4.07 37.40 -2.95
N ARG A 644 -3.41 38.00 -3.95
CA ARG A 644 -3.71 39.33 -4.52
C ARG A 644 -3.98 39.23 -6.01
#